data_AF-A0A493TWY6-F1
#
_entry.id   AF-A0A493TWY6-F1
#
_cell.length_a   1.000
_cell.length_b   1.000
_cell.length_c   1.000
_cell.angle_alpha   90.00
_cell.angle_beta   90.00
_cell.angle_gamma   90.00
#
_symmetry.space_group_name_H-M   'P 1'
#
loop_
_entity.id
_entity.type
_entity.pdbx_description
1 polymer ?
#
loop_
_entity_poly.entity_id
_entity_poly.type
_entity_poly.pdbx_seq_one_letter_code
_entity_poly.pdbx_strand_id
1 'polypeptide(L)'
;MALGSFVLLLSLLGVLGLGDPGPLEDVVIDRYYIPKICLREVQMGDFIRYHYNGTFKDGKKFDSSYDRGATVAGVVGVGRLITGMDRGLQGMCVNERRHLIVPPHLGYGSIGVAGLIPPDATLYFDVVMLDIWNKNDKLQITTLSKPEHCNRTVENSDFVRYHYNGTLLDGTPFDSSYSKDSTYDTYVGTGWLIKGMDQGLLGMCAGEKRSIIIPPFLAYGEKGYGTVIPPQASLVFSVLLVDFHNPKDGVFLEHLEVPESCKRRAVTGDFVRYHYNGTLMDGTLFDSSYSRNHTYNTYIGKGYIIPGMDQGLQGVCMGERRRVVIPPHLAYGENGAGDKIPGSAVLIFDVHVIDFHNPADPVEMETVYRPEGCNITTRNRDFVRYHYNCSLLDGTKLFSSHDYGSPQEVTLGTNKVIEGLNRGLLDMCAGERRVLIVPPHLGHGESGARGVPGSAVLRFEVELISMEEGVPEGYLFIWHGDPPENLYEQMDLNKDGQIPADEVPKPRGGLVGCGRMRGARGAHPWGQHPKDAADPKHLGALGRKNAQAWSIAAGNGEQRGWGSGGSLFSCPCCCLEQSSIPIPSHPIPIPIPSPSHPIPIPSLLPPAVLHLHPDPSGRREGAPHAQLRPRQSHRRHVQEPGPQPGREDHGRGAEAEVG
;
A
#
# COMPACT_ATOMS: atom_id res chain seq x y z
N MET A 1 -61.24 80.79 76.41
CA MET A 1 -60.87 81.06 77.82
C MET A 1 -59.79 80.06 78.21
N ALA A 2 -58.81 80.45 79.06
CA ALA A 2 -57.62 79.66 79.44
C ALA A 2 -56.71 79.29 78.22
N LEU A 3 -55.42 79.62 78.11
CA LEU A 3 -54.34 80.01 79.04
C LEU A 3 -54.02 78.96 80.11
N GLY A 4 -52.81 78.38 80.00
CA GLY A 4 -52.30 77.34 80.90
C GLY A 4 -50.91 76.82 80.46
N SER A 5 -49.86 77.62 80.71
CA SER A 5 -48.46 77.22 80.48
C SER A 5 -47.91 76.45 81.68
N PHE A 6 -47.09 75.41 81.50
CA PHE A 6 -45.83 75.22 82.27
C PHE A 6 -44.89 74.09 81.80
N VAL A 7 -43.60 74.25 82.17
CA VAL A 7 -42.50 73.26 82.26
C VAL A 7 -41.86 72.67 80.98
N LEU A 8 -40.55 72.94 80.85
CA LEU A 8 -39.58 72.17 80.06
C LEU A 8 -39.30 70.80 80.71
N LEU A 9 -39.02 69.79 79.90
CA LEU A 9 -37.88 68.90 80.20
C LEU A 9 -37.20 68.49 78.89
N LEU A 10 -35.86 68.61 78.81
CA LEU A 10 -35.09 68.09 77.68
C LEU A 10 -34.85 66.59 77.87
N SER A 11 -35.23 65.79 76.87
CA SER A 11 -34.74 64.42 76.70
C SER A 11 -34.09 64.29 75.32
N LEU A 12 -32.76 64.38 75.27
CA LEU A 12 -32.00 64.28 74.03
C LEU A 12 -31.89 62.81 73.60
N LEU A 13 -32.97 62.25 73.07
CA LEU A 13 -32.97 60.93 72.42
C LEU A 13 -32.21 61.00 71.10
N GLY A 14 -30.93 60.66 71.13
CA GLY A 14 -30.11 60.51 69.94
C GLY A 14 -30.67 59.42 69.04
N VAL A 15 -31.14 59.79 67.84
CA VAL A 15 -31.56 58.84 66.81
C VAL A 15 -30.31 58.09 66.35
N LEU A 16 -30.20 56.81 66.71
CA LEU A 16 -29.27 55.89 66.08
C LEU A 16 -29.71 55.72 64.63
N GLY A 17 -29.07 56.49 63.73
CA GLY A 17 -29.16 56.25 62.30
C GLY A 17 -28.56 54.90 61.98
N LEU A 18 -29.42 53.88 61.84
CA LEU A 18 -29.07 52.67 61.11
C LEU A 18 -28.78 53.11 59.67
N GLY A 19 -27.50 53.23 59.34
CA GLY A 19 -27.06 53.50 57.97
C GLY A 19 -27.51 52.34 57.10
N ASP A 20 -28.38 52.64 56.14
CA ASP A 20 -28.87 51.66 55.17
C ASP A 20 -27.67 51.10 54.39
N PRO A 21 -27.36 49.79 54.50
CA PRO A 21 -26.19 49.23 53.85
C PRO A 21 -26.44 49.23 52.34
N GLY A 22 -25.75 50.14 51.64
CA GLY A 22 -25.79 50.22 50.18
C GLY A 22 -25.49 48.87 49.53
N PRO A 23 -25.96 48.65 48.28
CA PRO A 23 -25.90 47.34 47.62
C PRO A 23 -24.48 46.78 47.66
N LEU A 24 -24.36 45.56 48.21
CA LEU A 24 -23.08 44.87 48.37
C LEU A 24 -22.37 44.73 47.01
N GLU A 25 -21.12 45.18 46.96
CA GLU A 25 -20.26 45.15 45.78
C GLU A 25 -20.04 43.70 45.29
N ASP A 26 -20.31 43.41 44.03
CA ASP A 26 -20.05 42.08 43.45
C ASP A 26 -18.60 41.96 42.93
N VAL A 27 -18.20 40.77 42.49
CA VAL A 27 -16.89 40.56 41.85
C VAL A 27 -16.75 41.39 40.58
N VAL A 28 -15.70 42.20 40.49
CA VAL A 28 -15.36 42.93 39.25
C VAL A 28 -14.61 41.98 38.33
N ILE A 29 -15.08 41.84 37.08
CA ILE A 29 -14.52 40.95 36.06
C ILE A 29 -13.95 41.79 34.92
N ASP A 30 -12.63 41.78 34.75
CA ASP A 30 -11.91 42.44 33.65
C ASP A 30 -11.33 41.38 32.69
N ARG A 31 -11.93 41.23 31.50
CA ARG A 31 -11.54 40.22 30.51
C ARG A 31 -10.49 40.76 29.54
N TYR A 32 -9.22 40.78 29.95
CA TYR A 32 -8.14 41.38 29.16
C TYR A 32 -7.66 40.54 27.96
N TYR A 33 -7.96 39.24 27.89
CA TYR A 33 -7.72 38.40 26.71
C TYR A 33 -8.81 37.37 26.51
N ILE A 34 -9.53 37.46 25.38
CA ILE A 34 -10.57 36.50 24.98
C ILE A 34 -10.10 35.74 23.73
N PRO A 35 -10.17 34.40 23.71
CA PRO A 35 -9.75 33.61 22.55
C PRO A 35 -10.68 33.86 21.36
N LYS A 36 -10.14 33.83 20.13
CA LYS A 36 -10.94 33.98 18.89
C LYS A 36 -11.98 32.88 18.68
N ILE A 37 -11.79 31.72 19.32
CA ILE A 37 -12.69 30.57 19.26
C ILE A 37 -13.00 30.19 20.71
N CYS A 38 -14.27 30.22 21.08
CA CYS A 38 -14.77 29.74 22.36
C CYS A 38 -15.75 28.60 22.07
N LEU A 39 -15.32 27.35 22.29
CA LEU A 39 -16.16 26.17 22.06
C LEU A 39 -17.24 26.00 23.14
N ARG A 40 -16.99 26.52 24.34
CA ARG A 40 -17.83 26.45 25.53
C ARG A 40 -17.44 27.58 26.49
N GLU A 41 -18.42 28.23 27.08
CA GLU A 41 -18.24 29.05 28.28
C GLU A 41 -18.58 28.24 29.54
N VAL A 42 -17.81 28.41 30.63
CA VAL A 42 -18.06 27.80 31.95
C VAL A 42 -19.51 28.05 32.41
N GLN A 43 -20.24 26.96 32.65
CA GLN A 43 -21.56 26.96 33.29
C GLN A 43 -21.51 26.48 34.75
N MET A 44 -22.58 26.70 35.52
CA MET A 44 -22.71 26.13 36.86
C MET A 44 -22.74 24.59 36.80
N GLY A 45 -21.95 23.94 37.66
CA GLY A 45 -21.79 22.49 37.68
C GLY A 45 -20.73 21.95 36.72
N ASP A 46 -20.08 22.80 35.90
CA ASP A 46 -18.96 22.38 35.07
C ASP A 46 -17.70 22.17 35.92
N PHE A 47 -16.93 21.15 35.54
CA PHE A 47 -15.57 20.90 36.01
C PHE A 47 -14.62 21.78 35.21
N ILE A 48 -13.74 22.49 35.92
CA ILE A 48 -12.74 23.39 35.32
C ILE A 48 -11.33 23.01 35.78
N ARG A 49 -10.34 23.27 34.93
CA ARG A 49 -8.92 23.28 35.27
C ARG A 49 -8.36 24.65 34.91
N TYR A 50 -7.68 25.31 35.84
CA TYR A 50 -7.18 26.67 35.65
C TYR A 50 -5.87 26.93 36.39
N HIS A 51 -5.16 27.95 35.94
CA HIS A 51 -4.08 28.58 36.70
C HIS A 51 -4.53 29.98 37.16
N TYR A 52 -4.06 30.39 38.33
CA TYR A 52 -4.16 31.76 38.83
C TYR A 52 -2.89 32.21 39.57
N ASN A 53 -2.77 33.53 39.69
CA ASN A 53 -1.90 34.26 40.61
C ASN A 53 -2.75 35.20 41.48
N GLY A 54 -2.62 35.12 42.81
CA GLY A 54 -3.42 35.86 43.78
C GLY A 54 -2.62 36.91 44.54
N THR A 55 -3.01 38.18 44.44
CA THR A 55 -2.33 39.36 45.01
C THR A 55 -3.27 40.26 45.81
N PHE A 56 -2.69 41.11 46.66
CA PHE A 56 -3.38 42.26 47.24
C PHE A 56 -3.21 43.51 46.35
N LYS A 57 -3.88 44.61 46.73
CA LYS A 57 -3.89 45.91 46.01
C LYS A 57 -2.49 46.56 45.85
N ASP A 58 -1.53 46.20 46.69
CA ASP A 58 -0.13 46.62 46.61
C ASP A 58 0.72 45.75 45.66
N GLY A 59 0.12 44.75 45.00
CA GLY A 59 0.79 43.77 44.16
C GLY A 59 1.44 42.62 44.94
N LYS A 60 1.40 42.61 46.27
CA LYS A 60 1.98 41.54 47.08
C LYS A 60 1.19 40.24 46.87
N LYS A 61 1.87 39.23 46.35
CA LYS A 61 1.34 37.87 46.17
C LYS A 61 1.09 37.20 47.52
N PHE A 62 -0.10 36.60 47.67
CA PHE A 62 -0.43 35.73 48.81
C PHE A 62 -0.46 34.25 48.44
N ASP A 63 -0.85 33.92 47.20
CA ASP A 63 -0.88 32.54 46.72
C ASP A 63 -0.80 32.46 45.19
N SER A 64 -0.33 31.34 44.65
CA SER A 64 -0.20 31.12 43.21
C SER A 64 -0.16 29.63 42.88
N SER A 65 -0.94 29.26 41.87
CA SER A 65 -0.92 27.91 41.30
C SER A 65 0.38 27.57 40.58
N TYR A 66 1.07 28.58 40.02
CA TYR A 66 2.37 28.42 39.37
C TYR A 66 3.48 28.12 40.41
N ASP A 67 3.43 28.77 41.57
CA ASP A 67 4.39 28.57 42.66
C ASP A 67 4.32 27.15 43.24
N ARG A 68 3.13 26.53 43.18
CA ARG A 68 2.90 25.13 43.54
C ARG A 68 3.25 24.12 42.43
N GLY A 69 3.56 24.59 41.22
CA GLY A 69 3.77 23.74 40.05
C GLY A 69 2.54 22.93 39.61
N ALA A 70 1.33 23.35 40.01
CA ALA A 70 0.11 22.54 39.84
C ALA A 70 -1.13 23.40 39.53
N THR A 71 -1.86 23.03 38.47
CA THR A 71 -3.17 23.60 38.14
C THR A 71 -4.19 23.34 39.25
N VAL A 72 -5.12 24.26 39.46
CA VAL A 72 -6.28 23.99 40.31
C VAL A 72 -7.40 23.40 39.46
N ALA A 73 -8.02 22.33 39.96
CA ALA A 73 -9.22 21.73 39.39
C ALA A 73 -10.37 21.84 40.39
N GLY A 74 -11.58 22.10 39.89
CA GLY A 74 -12.76 22.31 40.73
C GLY A 74 -14.06 22.25 39.95
N VAL A 75 -15.19 22.39 40.64
CA VAL A 75 -16.53 22.50 40.04
C VAL A 75 -17.06 23.90 40.37
N VAL A 76 -17.60 24.60 39.37
CA VAL A 76 -18.04 25.99 39.52
C VAL A 76 -19.49 26.07 40.01
N GLY A 77 -19.76 26.99 40.92
CA GLY A 77 -21.11 27.31 41.41
C GLY A 77 -21.67 26.32 42.42
N VAL A 78 -20.80 25.55 43.10
CA VAL A 78 -21.18 24.56 44.13
C VAL A 78 -20.63 24.90 45.53
N GLY A 79 -20.11 26.12 45.73
CA GLY A 79 -19.64 26.59 47.05
C GLY A 79 -18.35 25.93 47.53
N ARG A 80 -17.53 25.41 46.60
CA ARG A 80 -16.21 24.82 46.90
C ARG A 80 -15.04 25.78 46.69
N LEU A 81 -15.27 26.87 45.96
CA LEU A 81 -14.39 28.01 45.85
C LEU A 81 -14.93 29.14 46.73
N ILE A 82 -14.12 30.17 47.02
CA ILE A 82 -14.65 31.42 47.57
C ILE A 82 -15.68 32.02 46.60
N THR A 83 -16.76 32.61 47.12
CA THR A 83 -17.92 33.03 46.33
C THR A 83 -17.57 33.94 45.15
N GLY A 84 -16.58 34.82 45.30
CA GLY A 84 -16.12 35.70 44.24
C GLY A 84 -15.42 34.98 43.09
N MET A 85 -14.77 33.84 43.33
CA MET A 85 -14.22 32.99 42.27
C MET A 85 -15.33 32.11 41.67
N ASP A 86 -16.23 31.57 42.51
CA ASP A 86 -17.37 30.76 42.05
C ASP A 86 -18.35 31.56 41.16
N ARG A 87 -18.38 32.90 41.29
CA ARG A 87 -19.01 33.85 40.36
C ARG A 87 -18.07 34.25 39.22
N GLY A 88 -16.87 34.71 39.54
CA GLY A 88 -15.93 35.33 38.59
C GLY A 88 -15.39 34.39 37.50
N LEU A 89 -15.46 33.07 37.70
CA LEU A 89 -15.05 32.07 36.71
C LEU A 89 -16.19 31.67 35.75
N GLN A 90 -17.44 32.10 35.99
CA GLN A 90 -18.56 31.81 35.11
C GLN A 90 -18.44 32.59 33.78
N GLY A 91 -19.02 32.03 32.71
CA GLY A 91 -18.95 32.66 31.39
C GLY A 91 -17.52 32.79 30.87
N MET A 92 -16.62 31.86 31.21
CA MET A 92 -15.19 31.88 30.84
C MET A 92 -14.88 30.85 29.75
N CYS A 93 -14.06 31.22 28.77
CA CYS A 93 -13.61 30.32 27.70
C CYS A 93 -12.25 29.68 28.04
N VAL A 94 -11.96 28.47 27.53
CA VAL A 94 -10.58 27.91 27.57
C VAL A 94 -9.61 28.85 26.86
N ASN A 95 -8.41 29.04 27.40
CA ASN A 95 -7.42 30.05 27.03
C ASN A 95 -7.82 31.52 27.24
N GLU A 96 -9.01 31.83 27.76
CA GLU A 96 -9.32 33.19 28.22
C GLU A 96 -8.42 33.57 29.41
N ARG A 97 -8.10 34.87 29.52
CA ARG A 97 -7.48 35.47 30.69
C ARG A 97 -8.29 36.65 31.20
N ARG A 98 -8.51 36.69 32.51
CA ARG A 98 -9.26 37.75 33.19
C ARG A 98 -8.67 38.09 34.55
N HIS A 99 -8.78 39.36 34.95
CA HIS A 99 -8.61 39.77 36.33
C HIS A 99 -9.95 39.68 37.06
N LEU A 100 -9.92 39.20 38.30
CA LEU A 100 -11.04 39.17 39.22
C LEU A 100 -10.70 39.97 40.47
N ILE A 101 -11.47 41.02 40.76
CA ILE A 101 -11.38 41.76 42.02
C ILE A 101 -12.50 41.28 42.93
N VAL A 102 -12.13 40.52 43.96
CA VAL A 102 -13.07 39.89 44.90
C VAL A 102 -13.15 40.76 46.16
N PRO A 103 -14.29 41.43 46.44
CA PRO A 103 -14.48 42.18 47.67
C PRO A 103 -14.56 41.23 48.87
N PRO A 104 -14.25 41.71 50.10
CA PRO A 104 -13.93 40.81 51.21
C PRO A 104 -15.04 39.83 51.58
N HIS A 105 -16.30 40.28 51.53
CA HIS A 105 -17.48 39.47 51.85
C HIS A 105 -17.78 38.36 50.82
N LEU A 106 -17.13 38.37 49.65
CA LEU A 106 -17.12 37.28 48.66
C LEU A 106 -15.80 36.45 48.71
N GLY A 107 -14.86 36.84 49.57
CA GLY A 107 -13.59 36.17 49.85
C GLY A 107 -13.57 35.53 51.24
N TYR A 108 -12.76 36.10 52.16
CA TYR A 108 -12.57 35.59 53.54
C TYR A 108 -13.15 36.51 54.64
N GLY A 109 -13.87 37.56 54.25
CA GLY A 109 -14.58 38.49 55.14
C GLY A 109 -13.70 39.19 56.18
N SER A 110 -14.32 39.61 57.28
CA SER A 110 -13.70 40.25 58.44
C SER A 110 -12.92 39.28 59.35
N ILE A 111 -12.72 38.03 58.92
CA ILE A 111 -11.90 37.03 59.61
C ILE A 111 -10.55 36.86 58.90
N GLY A 112 -10.55 36.85 57.56
CA GLY A 112 -9.34 36.59 56.77
C GLY A 112 -8.85 35.14 56.91
N VAL A 113 -7.55 34.94 56.68
CA VAL A 113 -6.82 33.69 56.93
C VAL A 113 -5.57 34.01 57.72
N ALA A 114 -5.50 33.54 58.97
CA ALA A 114 -4.44 33.90 59.91
C ALA A 114 -3.03 33.70 59.31
N GLY A 115 -2.23 34.77 59.31
CA GLY A 115 -0.86 34.79 58.77
C GLY A 115 -0.72 34.90 57.25
N LEU A 116 -1.81 34.76 56.48
CA LEU A 116 -1.78 34.76 55.01
C LEU A 116 -2.61 35.88 54.38
N ILE A 117 -3.86 36.04 54.80
CA ILE A 117 -4.84 36.98 54.22
C ILE A 117 -5.42 37.83 55.36
N PRO A 118 -5.24 39.17 55.36
CA PRO A 118 -5.80 40.02 56.41
C PRO A 118 -7.34 39.99 56.44
N PRO A 119 -7.95 40.28 57.61
CA PRO A 119 -9.36 40.69 57.68
C PRO A 119 -9.68 41.80 56.70
N ASP A 120 -10.87 41.74 56.11
CA ASP A 120 -11.42 42.75 55.19
C ASP A 120 -10.54 43.06 53.97
N ALA A 121 -9.67 42.13 53.57
CA ALA A 121 -8.81 42.24 52.40
C ALA A 121 -9.58 41.99 51.09
N THR A 122 -9.53 42.97 50.17
CA THR A 122 -9.89 42.78 48.76
C THR A 122 -8.81 41.93 48.07
N LEU A 123 -9.21 40.88 47.37
CA LEU A 123 -8.31 39.97 46.68
C LEU A 123 -8.32 40.26 45.17
N TYR A 124 -7.15 40.17 44.54
CA TYR A 124 -6.98 40.34 43.11
C TYR A 124 -6.45 39.01 42.56
N PHE A 125 -7.13 38.43 41.56
CA PHE A 125 -6.69 37.22 40.90
C PHE A 125 -6.51 37.47 39.40
N ASP A 126 -5.31 37.23 38.87
CA ASP A 126 -5.12 36.99 37.44
C ASP A 126 -5.36 35.50 37.18
N VAL A 127 -6.25 35.17 36.24
CA VAL A 127 -6.70 33.79 35.98
C VAL A 127 -6.59 33.45 34.49
N VAL A 128 -6.08 32.26 34.17
CA VAL A 128 -6.18 31.63 32.85
C VAL A 128 -6.89 30.28 32.93
N MET A 129 -7.90 30.09 32.09
CA MET A 129 -8.68 28.84 32.00
C MET A 129 -8.01 27.85 31.04
N LEU A 130 -7.98 26.57 31.41
CA LEU A 130 -7.22 25.54 30.67
C LEU A 130 -8.10 24.36 30.22
N ASP A 131 -9.21 24.11 30.90
CA ASP A 131 -10.11 22.99 30.62
C ASP A 131 -11.52 23.28 31.16
N ILE A 132 -12.56 22.84 30.45
CA ILE A 132 -13.96 22.94 30.86
C ILE A 132 -14.71 21.71 30.34
N TRP A 133 -15.25 20.90 31.25
CA TRP A 133 -16.04 19.71 30.90
C TRP A 133 -17.13 19.42 31.94
N ASN A 134 -18.06 18.53 31.62
CA ASN A 134 -19.15 18.10 32.50
C ASN A 134 -19.40 16.59 32.37
N LYS A 135 -19.97 15.95 33.40
CA LYS A 135 -20.31 14.51 33.41
C LYS A 135 -21.35 14.13 32.34
N ASN A 136 -22.12 15.10 31.86
CA ASN A 136 -23.10 14.92 30.79
C ASN A 136 -22.51 15.08 29.37
N ASP A 137 -21.23 15.46 29.27
CA ASP A 137 -20.57 15.63 27.98
C ASP A 137 -20.44 14.30 27.24
N LYS A 138 -20.29 14.39 25.92
CA LYS A 138 -20.05 13.25 25.04
C LYS A 138 -18.75 13.49 24.27
N LEU A 139 -18.20 12.41 23.73
CA LEU A 139 -17.17 12.48 22.72
C LEU A 139 -17.63 13.40 21.59
N GLN A 140 -16.83 14.42 21.25
CA GLN A 140 -17.11 15.28 20.11
C GLN A 140 -16.22 14.86 18.95
N ILE A 141 -16.81 14.58 17.79
CA ILE A 141 -16.11 14.15 16.58
C ILE A 141 -16.43 15.16 15.47
N THR A 142 -15.41 15.79 14.91
CA THR A 142 -15.51 16.73 13.79
C THR A 142 -14.67 16.21 12.64
N THR A 143 -15.28 15.72 11.57
CA THR A 143 -14.57 15.41 10.32
C THR A 143 -14.10 16.71 9.68
N LEU A 144 -12.78 16.84 9.51
CA LEU A 144 -12.09 18.00 8.95
C LEU A 144 -11.92 17.89 7.42
N SER A 145 -11.78 16.66 6.92
CA SER A 145 -11.74 16.32 5.51
C SER A 145 -12.10 14.86 5.33
N LYS A 146 -12.82 14.51 4.26
CA LYS A 146 -13.21 13.15 3.90
C LYS A 146 -12.95 12.95 2.40
N PRO A 147 -12.38 11.81 1.96
CA PRO A 147 -12.27 11.51 0.53
C PRO A 147 -13.65 11.37 -0.12
N GLU A 148 -13.73 11.64 -1.41
CA GLU A 148 -14.95 11.48 -2.21
C GLU A 148 -15.42 10.01 -2.27
N HIS A 149 -14.46 9.09 -2.35
CA HIS A 149 -14.68 7.66 -2.41
C HIS A 149 -14.44 7.03 -1.03
N CYS A 150 -15.46 6.36 -0.49
CA CYS A 150 -15.36 5.62 0.77
C CYS A 150 -16.31 4.43 0.74
N ASN A 151 -15.82 3.31 0.21
CA ASN A 151 -16.63 2.10 -0.02
C ASN A 151 -16.79 1.26 1.27
N ARG A 152 -15.94 1.48 2.27
CA ARG A 152 -15.95 0.85 3.60
C ARG A 152 -15.48 1.88 4.63
N THR A 153 -15.96 1.76 5.87
CA THR A 153 -15.43 2.49 7.04
C THR A 153 -14.88 1.52 8.09
N VAL A 154 -14.06 2.02 9.02
CA VAL A 154 -13.53 1.26 10.17
C VAL A 154 -14.64 0.68 11.03
N GLU A 155 -14.59 -0.63 11.26
CA GLU A 155 -15.49 -1.38 12.16
C GLU A 155 -14.76 -1.94 13.40
N ASN A 156 -15.49 -2.57 14.32
CA ASN A 156 -14.91 -3.21 15.51
C ASN A 156 -14.05 -4.42 15.12
N SER A 157 -12.87 -4.54 15.74
CA SER A 157 -11.82 -5.53 15.45
C SER A 157 -11.00 -5.27 14.18
N ASP A 158 -11.21 -4.15 13.47
CA ASP A 158 -10.33 -3.76 12.37
C ASP A 158 -8.96 -3.30 12.91
N PHE A 159 -7.91 -3.75 12.24
CA PHE A 159 -6.57 -3.19 12.38
C PHE A 159 -6.51 -1.87 11.61
N VAL A 160 -6.06 -0.80 12.27
CA VAL A 160 -5.91 0.54 11.70
C VAL A 160 -4.46 1.01 11.77
N ARG A 161 -4.00 1.70 10.74
CA ARG A 161 -2.81 2.58 10.80
C ARG A 161 -3.24 4.03 10.68
N TYR A 162 -2.94 4.86 11.68
CA TYR A 162 -3.26 6.29 11.63
C TYR A 162 -2.12 7.16 12.14
N HIS A 163 -2.03 8.40 11.66
CA HIS A 163 -1.23 9.43 12.30
C HIS A 163 -2.10 10.31 13.21
N TYR A 164 -1.50 10.86 14.27
CA TYR A 164 -2.17 11.80 15.16
C TYR A 164 -1.23 12.87 15.72
N ASN A 165 -1.84 13.99 16.10
CA ASN A 165 -1.28 14.97 17.05
C ASN A 165 -2.23 15.05 18.27
N GLY A 166 -1.70 14.87 19.48
CA GLY A 166 -2.43 14.94 20.74
C GLY A 166 -2.10 16.22 21.49
N THR A 167 -3.14 17.01 21.80
CA THR A 167 -3.06 18.27 22.57
C THR A 167 -4.07 18.25 23.71
N LEU A 168 -3.78 18.93 24.82
CA LEU A 168 -4.81 19.26 25.83
C LEU A 168 -5.82 20.26 25.24
N LEU A 169 -6.95 20.48 25.90
CA LEU A 169 -7.98 21.42 25.44
C LEU A 169 -7.49 22.90 25.37
N ASP A 170 -6.47 23.25 26.15
CA ASP A 170 -5.73 24.52 26.05
C ASP A 170 -4.75 24.60 24.85
N GLY A 171 -4.59 23.51 24.09
CA GLY A 171 -3.70 23.43 22.92
C GLY A 171 -2.27 23.00 23.23
N THR A 172 -1.92 22.75 24.50
CA THR A 172 -0.58 22.23 24.87
C THR A 172 -0.37 20.83 24.26
N PRO A 173 0.64 20.61 23.42
CA PRO A 173 0.91 19.28 22.85
C PRO A 173 1.48 18.33 23.92
N PHE A 174 1.02 17.07 23.90
CA PHE A 174 1.52 16.02 24.78
C PHE A 174 2.17 14.84 24.03
N ASP A 175 1.70 14.50 22.82
CA ASP A 175 2.32 13.47 21.98
C ASP A 175 1.96 13.64 20.48
N SER A 176 2.75 13.01 19.62
CA SER A 176 2.52 12.94 18.17
C SER A 176 3.05 11.62 17.60
N SER A 177 2.42 11.12 16.54
CA SER A 177 3.02 10.06 15.72
C SER A 177 4.06 10.61 14.73
N TYR A 178 3.87 11.85 14.26
CA TYR A 178 4.75 12.46 13.26
C TYR A 178 6.16 12.71 13.80
N SER A 179 6.32 12.95 15.11
CA SER A 179 7.64 13.05 15.76
C SER A 179 8.39 11.71 15.91
N LYS A 180 7.82 10.62 15.39
CA LYS A 180 8.37 9.25 15.41
C LYS A 180 8.52 8.68 13.98
N ASP A 181 8.19 9.48 12.96
CA ASP A 181 8.15 9.11 11.53
C ASP A 181 7.38 7.80 11.23
N SER A 182 6.36 7.49 12.03
CA SER A 182 5.58 6.26 11.95
C SER A 182 4.07 6.47 12.17
N THR A 183 3.27 5.50 11.74
CA THR A 183 1.85 5.41 12.13
C THR A 183 1.69 4.80 13.51
N TYR A 184 0.54 5.03 14.13
CA TYR A 184 0.07 4.26 15.27
C TYR A 184 -0.84 3.14 14.77
N ASP A 185 -0.47 1.92 15.14
CA ASP A 185 -0.95 0.68 14.55
C ASP A 185 -1.63 -0.15 15.65
N THR A 186 -2.93 -0.40 15.53
CA THR A 186 -3.72 -1.02 16.63
C THR A 186 -5.07 -1.58 16.16
N TYR A 187 -5.82 -2.20 17.07
CA TYR A 187 -7.14 -2.79 16.81
C TYR A 187 -8.28 -1.98 17.44
N VAL A 188 -9.20 -1.46 16.63
CA VAL A 188 -10.32 -0.61 17.10
C VAL A 188 -11.41 -1.44 17.77
N GLY A 189 -11.99 -0.92 18.85
CA GLY A 189 -13.12 -1.52 19.57
C GLY A 189 -12.74 -2.69 20.47
N THR A 190 -11.43 -2.90 20.70
CA THR A 190 -10.88 -4.00 21.51
C THR A 190 -10.53 -3.59 22.94
N GLY A 191 -10.51 -2.28 23.25
CA GLY A 191 -10.11 -1.77 24.56
C GLY A 191 -8.60 -1.64 24.78
N TRP A 192 -7.76 -1.83 23.76
CA TRP A 192 -6.33 -1.46 23.80
C TRP A 192 -6.14 0.07 23.81
N LEU A 193 -7.09 0.82 23.23
CA LEU A 193 -7.11 2.28 23.21
C LEU A 193 -7.87 2.88 24.40
N ILE A 194 -7.68 4.18 24.64
CA ILE A 194 -8.61 4.96 25.47
C ILE A 194 -10.01 4.99 24.82
N LYS A 195 -11.06 4.91 25.64
CA LYS A 195 -12.45 4.69 25.18
C LYS A 195 -12.92 5.71 24.15
N GLY A 196 -12.52 6.98 24.29
CA GLY A 196 -12.87 8.04 23.34
C GLY A 196 -12.16 7.91 21.99
N MET A 197 -11.00 7.26 21.94
CA MET A 197 -10.28 7.02 20.69
C MET A 197 -10.84 5.79 19.96
N ASP A 198 -11.13 4.70 20.69
CA ASP A 198 -11.90 3.54 20.18
C ASP A 198 -13.22 4.02 19.53
N GLN A 199 -13.97 4.87 20.23
CA GLN A 199 -15.23 5.43 19.72
C GLN A 199 -15.06 6.47 18.60
N GLY A 200 -13.92 7.16 18.54
CA GLY A 200 -13.67 8.25 17.58
C GLY A 200 -13.13 7.80 16.22
N LEU A 201 -12.41 6.67 16.20
CA LEU A 201 -11.91 6.01 14.99
C LEU A 201 -13.01 5.24 14.24
N LEU A 202 -14.03 4.74 14.92
CA LEU A 202 -15.14 4.01 14.29
C LEU A 202 -15.82 4.87 13.23
N GLY A 203 -16.16 4.25 12.10
CA GLY A 203 -16.78 4.93 10.97
C GLY A 203 -15.83 5.88 10.21
N MET A 204 -14.51 5.85 10.42
CA MET A 204 -13.55 6.58 9.57
C MET A 204 -13.34 5.90 8.22
N CYS A 205 -13.06 6.70 7.19
CA CYS A 205 -12.52 6.23 5.90
C CYS A 205 -11.00 6.39 5.86
N ALA A 206 -10.28 5.55 5.09
CA ALA A 206 -8.87 5.81 4.79
C ALA A 206 -8.71 7.18 4.11
N GLY A 207 -7.69 7.96 4.49
CA GLY A 207 -7.52 9.35 4.08
C GLY A 207 -8.42 10.37 4.82
N GLU A 208 -9.39 9.95 5.64
CA GLU A 208 -10.22 10.88 6.43
C GLU A 208 -9.40 11.55 7.54
N LYS A 209 -9.65 12.85 7.75
CA LYS A 209 -9.09 13.64 8.84
C LYS A 209 -10.18 14.02 9.84
N ARG A 210 -9.94 13.79 11.14
CA ARG A 210 -10.86 14.12 12.24
C ARG A 210 -10.18 14.94 13.32
N SER A 211 -10.94 15.83 13.95
CA SER A 211 -10.66 16.31 15.31
C SER A 211 -11.58 15.58 16.28
N ILE A 212 -11.02 15.03 17.35
CA ILE A 212 -11.73 14.23 18.36
C ILE A 212 -11.46 14.85 19.72
N ILE A 213 -12.50 15.40 20.36
CA ILE A 213 -12.40 15.97 21.72
C ILE A 213 -12.96 14.95 22.72
N ILE A 214 -12.07 14.46 23.58
CA ILE A 214 -12.31 13.36 24.54
C ILE A 214 -12.39 13.95 25.96
N PRO A 215 -13.56 13.94 26.62
CA PRO A 215 -13.65 14.34 28.02
C PRO A 215 -12.95 13.33 28.93
N PRO A 216 -12.50 13.70 30.15
CA PRO A 216 -11.49 12.93 30.87
C PRO A 216 -11.92 11.49 31.21
N PHE A 217 -13.21 11.26 31.47
CA PHE A 217 -13.78 9.94 31.79
C PHE A 217 -13.83 8.96 30.60
N LEU A 218 -13.55 9.43 29.37
CA LEU A 218 -13.27 8.61 28.19
C LEU A 218 -11.77 8.54 27.83
N ALA A 219 -10.92 9.24 28.60
CA ALA A 219 -9.46 9.23 28.54
C ALA A 219 -8.86 8.68 29.86
N TYR A 220 -7.99 9.45 30.53
CA TYR A 220 -7.23 9.02 31.72
C TYR A 220 -7.87 9.43 33.07
N GLY A 221 -9.05 10.05 33.04
CA GLY A 221 -9.90 10.31 34.20
C GLY A 221 -9.27 11.18 35.29
N GLU A 222 -9.62 10.90 36.54
CA GLU A 222 -9.19 11.65 37.72
C GLU A 222 -7.69 11.50 38.06
N LYS A 223 -6.98 10.56 37.43
CA LYS A 223 -5.55 10.31 37.69
C LYS A 223 -4.61 11.00 36.70
N GLY A 224 -5.07 11.28 35.48
CA GLY A 224 -4.16 11.70 34.40
C GLY A 224 -3.22 10.56 33.97
N TYR A 225 -2.15 10.89 33.25
CA TYR A 225 -1.13 9.94 32.82
C TYR A 225 0.28 10.53 32.90
N GLY A 226 1.13 9.88 33.71
CA GLY A 226 2.52 10.28 33.92
C GLY A 226 2.63 11.72 34.42
N THR A 227 3.59 12.45 33.85
CA THR A 227 3.74 13.90 34.03
C THR A 227 3.17 14.73 32.87
N VAL A 228 2.67 14.06 31.80
CA VAL A 228 2.37 14.71 30.52
C VAL A 228 0.88 15.04 30.37
N ILE A 229 -0.01 14.24 30.96
CA ILE A 229 -1.46 14.45 30.93
C ILE A 229 -1.96 14.68 32.36
N PRO A 230 -2.41 15.90 32.71
CA PRO A 230 -2.88 16.20 34.07
C PRO A 230 -4.14 15.41 34.48
N PRO A 231 -4.38 15.24 35.80
CA PRO A 231 -5.68 14.86 36.33
C PRO A 231 -6.84 15.66 35.74
N GLN A 232 -7.92 14.98 35.36
CA GLN A 232 -9.15 15.60 34.84
C GLN A 232 -8.96 16.48 33.57
N ALA A 233 -7.89 16.25 32.78
CA ALA A 233 -7.67 16.95 31.53
C ALA A 233 -8.45 16.35 30.36
N SER A 234 -9.09 17.19 29.56
CA SER A 234 -9.73 16.82 28.29
C SER A 234 -8.68 16.80 27.18
N LEU A 235 -8.76 15.81 26.30
CA LEU A 235 -7.80 15.62 25.20
C LEU A 235 -8.42 15.99 23.86
N VAL A 236 -7.61 16.55 22.97
CA VAL A 236 -7.95 16.84 21.58
C VAL A 236 -6.96 16.08 20.70
N PHE A 237 -7.45 15.15 19.90
CA PHE A 237 -6.66 14.43 18.90
C PHE A 237 -7.03 14.92 17.50
N SER A 238 -6.03 15.40 16.75
CA SER A 238 -6.13 15.62 15.31
C SER A 238 -5.57 14.39 14.60
N VAL A 239 -6.42 13.65 13.90
CA VAL A 239 -6.16 12.30 13.36
C VAL A 239 -6.24 12.30 11.84
N LEU A 240 -5.36 11.54 11.19
CA LEU A 240 -5.44 11.11 9.79
C LEU A 240 -5.40 9.59 9.77
N LEU A 241 -6.50 8.94 9.36
CA LEU A 241 -6.47 7.50 9.09
C LEU A 241 -5.74 7.26 7.77
N VAL A 242 -4.74 6.37 7.75
CA VAL A 242 -3.96 6.07 6.55
C VAL A 242 -4.50 4.82 5.86
N ASP A 243 -4.75 3.76 6.63
CA ASP A 243 -5.06 2.43 6.10
C ASP A 243 -5.78 1.57 7.16
N PHE A 244 -6.61 0.61 6.75
CA PHE A 244 -7.27 -0.31 7.68
C PHE A 244 -7.79 -1.60 7.01
N HIS A 245 -7.82 -2.70 7.76
CA HIS A 245 -8.38 -3.99 7.33
C HIS A 245 -8.84 -4.84 8.52
N ASN A 246 -9.67 -5.86 8.29
CA ASN A 246 -9.87 -6.92 9.27
C ASN A 246 -8.87 -8.06 8.98
N PRO A 247 -8.17 -8.63 9.99
CA PRO A 247 -7.29 -9.79 9.75
C PRO A 247 -8.01 -11.04 9.22
N LYS A 248 -9.35 -11.05 9.23
CA LYS A 248 -10.20 -12.13 8.71
C LYS A 248 -10.75 -11.86 7.31
N ASP A 249 -10.47 -10.70 6.72
CA ASP A 249 -10.91 -10.38 5.37
C ASP A 249 -10.27 -11.31 4.34
N GLY A 250 -11.05 -11.74 3.34
CA GLY A 250 -10.49 -12.33 2.13
C GLY A 250 -10.09 -11.26 1.11
N VAL A 251 -9.75 -11.68 -0.10
CA VAL A 251 -9.70 -10.76 -1.25
C VAL A 251 -11.10 -10.26 -1.56
N PHE A 252 -11.28 -8.95 -1.68
CA PHE A 252 -12.53 -8.35 -2.18
C PHE A 252 -12.39 -8.03 -3.67
N LEU A 253 -13.41 -8.38 -4.45
CA LEU A 253 -13.44 -8.22 -5.90
C LEU A 253 -14.59 -7.32 -6.32
N GLU A 254 -14.27 -6.27 -7.08
CA GLU A 254 -15.23 -5.35 -7.69
C GLU A 254 -15.08 -5.46 -9.21
N HIS A 255 -16.09 -6.01 -9.88
CA HIS A 255 -16.11 -6.10 -11.34
C HIS A 255 -16.45 -4.73 -11.93
N LEU A 256 -15.52 -4.12 -12.66
CA LEU A 256 -15.67 -2.78 -13.23
C LEU A 256 -16.28 -2.84 -14.65
N GLU A 257 -15.82 -3.78 -15.47
CA GLU A 257 -16.29 -4.01 -16.83
C GLU A 257 -16.11 -5.50 -17.18
N VAL A 258 -17.20 -6.20 -17.47
CA VAL A 258 -17.18 -7.62 -17.87
C VAL A 258 -17.73 -7.74 -19.29
N PRO A 259 -16.90 -8.07 -20.29
CA PRO A 259 -17.37 -8.25 -21.66
C PRO A 259 -18.45 -9.34 -21.78
N GLU A 260 -19.49 -9.05 -22.56
CA GLU A 260 -20.65 -9.94 -22.76
C GLU A 260 -20.23 -11.33 -23.29
N SER A 261 -19.18 -11.37 -24.11
CA SER A 261 -18.68 -12.56 -24.80
C SER A 261 -17.73 -13.44 -23.96
N CYS A 262 -18.04 -13.65 -22.68
CA CYS A 262 -17.23 -14.48 -21.78
C CYS A 262 -17.39 -16.00 -22.05
N LYS A 263 -16.92 -16.48 -23.22
CA LYS A 263 -16.95 -17.90 -23.65
C LYS A 263 -16.19 -18.82 -22.69
N ARG A 264 -15.06 -18.36 -22.14
CA ARG A 264 -14.18 -19.06 -21.19
C ARG A 264 -13.86 -18.15 -20.01
N ARG A 265 -13.68 -18.75 -18.83
CA ARG A 265 -13.12 -18.10 -17.63
C ARG A 265 -11.77 -18.71 -17.29
N ALA A 266 -10.84 -17.91 -16.80
CA ALA A 266 -9.49 -18.39 -16.47
C ALA A 266 -9.48 -19.31 -15.24
N VAL A 267 -8.67 -20.36 -15.31
CA VAL A 267 -8.51 -21.38 -14.26
C VAL A 267 -7.05 -21.52 -13.80
N THR A 268 -6.84 -22.18 -12.66
CA THR A 268 -5.50 -22.45 -12.12
C THR A 268 -4.62 -23.19 -13.13
N GLY A 269 -3.50 -22.58 -13.50
CA GLY A 269 -2.57 -23.06 -14.52
C GLY A 269 -2.71 -22.40 -15.89
N ASP A 270 -3.73 -21.57 -16.12
CA ASP A 270 -3.75 -20.68 -17.28
C ASP A 270 -2.65 -19.60 -17.11
N PHE A 271 -1.89 -19.37 -18.18
CA PHE A 271 -1.01 -18.22 -18.34
C PHE A 271 -1.83 -17.01 -18.77
N VAL A 272 -1.72 -15.90 -18.03
CA VAL A 272 -2.48 -14.67 -18.25
C VAL A 272 -1.55 -13.50 -18.55
N ARG A 273 -1.98 -12.63 -19.47
CA ARG A 273 -1.36 -11.34 -19.74
C ARG A 273 -2.34 -10.23 -19.36
N TYR A 274 -1.94 -9.35 -18.45
CA TYR A 274 -2.79 -8.27 -17.97
C TYR A 274 -2.01 -6.97 -17.76
N HIS A 275 -2.73 -5.86 -17.83
CA HIS A 275 -2.26 -4.60 -17.27
C HIS A 275 -2.87 -4.37 -15.88
N TYR A 276 -2.12 -3.67 -15.04
CA TYR A 276 -2.58 -3.18 -13.74
C TYR A 276 -2.04 -1.78 -13.41
N ASN A 277 -2.77 -1.09 -12.53
CA ASN A 277 -2.29 -0.04 -11.63
C ASN A 277 -2.42 -0.54 -10.19
N GLY A 278 -1.40 -0.33 -9.35
CA GLY A 278 -1.41 -0.70 -7.93
C GLY A 278 -1.36 0.55 -7.04
N THR A 279 -2.40 0.76 -6.23
CA THR A 279 -2.52 1.88 -5.28
C THR A 279 -2.69 1.38 -3.84
N LEU A 280 -2.26 2.19 -2.88
CA LEU A 280 -2.62 2.02 -1.46
C LEU A 280 -4.06 2.51 -1.22
N MET A 281 -4.62 2.24 -0.03
CA MET A 281 -6.00 2.61 0.32
C MET A 281 -6.26 4.13 0.37
N ASP A 282 -5.22 4.95 0.49
CA ASP A 282 -5.28 6.42 0.40
C ASP A 282 -5.24 6.96 -1.05
N GLY A 283 -5.11 6.08 -2.06
CA GLY A 283 -4.98 6.41 -3.48
C GLY A 283 -3.53 6.54 -3.98
N THR A 284 -2.52 6.39 -3.12
CA THR A 284 -1.10 6.52 -3.51
C THR A 284 -0.69 5.39 -4.47
N LEU A 285 -0.36 5.74 -5.72
CA LEU A 285 0.13 4.80 -6.75
C LEU A 285 1.57 4.35 -6.44
N PHE A 286 1.75 3.07 -6.10
CA PHE A 286 3.08 2.49 -5.87
C PHE A 286 3.69 1.90 -7.15
N ASP A 287 2.88 1.31 -8.03
CA ASP A 287 3.34 0.65 -9.26
C ASP A 287 2.28 0.65 -10.38
N SER A 288 2.74 0.51 -11.62
CA SER A 288 1.91 0.35 -12.81
C SER A 288 2.66 -0.45 -13.86
N SER A 289 1.94 -1.30 -14.59
CA SER A 289 2.44 -1.94 -15.81
C SER A 289 2.42 -0.98 -17.02
N TYR A 290 1.45 -0.05 -17.07
CA TYR A 290 1.31 0.91 -18.17
C TYR A 290 2.53 1.85 -18.26
N SER A 291 3.10 2.26 -17.12
CA SER A 291 4.32 3.08 -17.08
C SER A 291 5.56 2.38 -17.67
N ARG A 292 5.50 1.05 -17.83
CA ARG A 292 6.56 0.21 -18.40
C ARG A 292 6.25 -0.26 -19.84
N ASN A 293 5.10 0.13 -20.39
CA ASN A 293 4.62 -0.18 -21.74
C ASN A 293 4.67 -1.69 -22.11
N HIS A 294 4.42 -2.58 -21.13
CA HIS A 294 4.25 -4.01 -21.36
C HIS A 294 3.26 -4.62 -20.35
N THR A 295 2.61 -5.73 -20.72
CA THR A 295 1.74 -6.50 -19.83
C THR A 295 2.56 -7.20 -18.74
N TYR A 296 1.96 -7.39 -17.57
CA TYR A 296 2.46 -8.38 -16.62
C TYR A 296 1.95 -9.76 -17.03
N ASN A 297 2.86 -10.74 -17.03
CA ASN A 297 2.62 -12.08 -17.58
C ASN A 297 2.96 -13.12 -16.50
N THR A 298 2.04 -14.04 -16.20
CA THR A 298 2.22 -15.07 -15.15
C THR A 298 1.24 -16.23 -15.30
N TYR A 299 1.43 -17.31 -14.54
CA TYR A 299 0.47 -18.42 -14.44
C TYR A 299 -0.40 -18.27 -13.18
N ILE A 300 -1.73 -18.34 -13.35
CA ILE A 300 -2.72 -18.19 -12.27
C ILE A 300 -2.68 -19.40 -11.32
N GLY A 301 -2.72 -19.13 -10.02
CA GLY A 301 -2.81 -20.15 -8.97
C GLY A 301 -1.56 -21.02 -8.86
N LYS A 302 -0.39 -20.47 -9.20
CA LYS A 302 0.92 -21.15 -9.14
C LYS A 302 1.88 -20.57 -8.10
N GLY A 303 1.51 -19.50 -7.40
CA GLY A 303 2.34 -18.87 -6.38
C GLY A 303 3.51 -18.03 -6.93
N TYR A 304 3.46 -17.65 -8.21
CA TYR A 304 4.46 -16.74 -8.82
C TYR A 304 4.22 -15.26 -8.49
N ILE A 305 3.06 -14.94 -7.92
CA ILE A 305 2.62 -13.60 -7.50
C ILE A 305 2.03 -13.67 -6.08
N ILE A 306 1.73 -12.51 -5.47
CA ILE A 306 1.12 -12.46 -4.14
C ILE A 306 -0.20 -13.25 -4.08
N PRO A 307 -0.48 -14.01 -3.00
CA PRO A 307 -1.63 -14.93 -2.95
C PRO A 307 -2.98 -14.30 -3.27
N GLY A 308 -3.20 -13.05 -2.87
CA GLY A 308 -4.46 -12.35 -3.13
C GLY A 308 -4.67 -11.96 -4.59
N MET A 309 -3.59 -11.74 -5.34
CA MET A 309 -3.65 -11.50 -6.78
C MET A 309 -3.84 -12.83 -7.53
N ASP A 310 -3.21 -13.90 -7.05
CA ASP A 310 -3.39 -15.27 -7.57
C ASP A 310 -4.83 -15.79 -7.35
N GLN A 311 -5.52 -15.31 -6.32
CA GLN A 311 -6.97 -15.45 -6.12
C GLN A 311 -7.78 -14.48 -7.01
N GLY A 312 -7.40 -13.21 -7.04
CA GLY A 312 -8.15 -12.16 -7.76
C GLY A 312 -8.14 -12.26 -9.28
N LEU A 313 -7.18 -12.99 -9.87
CA LEU A 313 -7.15 -13.32 -11.30
C LEU A 313 -7.95 -14.59 -11.66
N GLN A 314 -8.45 -15.37 -10.69
CA GLN A 314 -9.28 -16.54 -11.00
C GLN A 314 -10.64 -16.13 -11.56
N GLY A 315 -11.14 -16.91 -12.51
CA GLY A 315 -12.45 -16.71 -13.11
C GLY A 315 -12.56 -15.48 -14.02
N VAL A 316 -11.45 -14.82 -14.40
CA VAL A 316 -11.50 -13.65 -15.31
C VAL A 316 -12.02 -14.03 -16.69
N CYS A 317 -12.75 -13.11 -17.32
CA CYS A 317 -13.03 -13.10 -18.75
C CYS A 317 -11.89 -12.37 -19.50
N MET A 318 -11.70 -12.67 -20.78
CA MET A 318 -10.78 -11.91 -21.63
C MET A 318 -11.36 -10.51 -21.88
N GLY A 319 -10.54 -9.47 -21.82
CA GLY A 319 -10.99 -8.07 -21.83
C GLY A 319 -11.59 -7.57 -20.51
N GLU A 320 -11.67 -8.38 -19.44
CA GLU A 320 -12.28 -7.96 -18.18
C GLU A 320 -11.47 -6.87 -17.46
N ARG A 321 -12.16 -5.84 -16.95
CA ARG A 321 -11.64 -4.90 -15.96
C ARG A 321 -12.22 -5.22 -14.59
N ARG A 322 -11.36 -5.42 -13.58
CA ARG A 322 -11.78 -5.62 -12.19
C ARG A 322 -10.82 -4.95 -11.22
N ARG A 323 -11.35 -4.47 -10.10
CA ARG A 323 -10.57 -4.06 -8.94
C ARG A 323 -10.42 -5.23 -7.99
N VAL A 324 -9.19 -5.46 -7.54
CA VAL A 324 -8.80 -6.49 -6.58
C VAL A 324 -8.25 -5.81 -5.33
N VAL A 325 -8.96 -5.91 -4.22
CA VAL A 325 -8.54 -5.35 -2.92
C VAL A 325 -7.99 -6.48 -2.06
N ILE A 326 -6.72 -6.38 -1.68
CA ILE A 326 -5.95 -7.46 -1.06
C ILE A 326 -5.53 -7.05 0.36
N PRO A 327 -5.98 -7.76 1.41
CA PRO A 327 -5.52 -7.52 2.78
C PRO A 327 -4.06 -7.98 2.95
N PRO A 328 -3.31 -7.44 3.94
CA PRO A 328 -1.85 -7.56 3.97
C PRO A 328 -1.35 -9.00 4.04
N HIS A 329 -2.07 -9.87 4.75
CA HIS A 329 -1.73 -11.30 4.89
C HIS A 329 -1.88 -12.12 3.59
N LEU A 330 -2.47 -11.54 2.54
CA LEU A 330 -2.51 -12.08 1.17
C LEU A 330 -1.64 -11.26 0.19
N ALA A 331 -0.91 -10.26 0.70
CA ALA A 331 0.03 -9.40 -0.02
C ALA A 331 1.47 -9.57 0.52
N TYR A 332 2.01 -8.55 1.21
CA TYR A 332 3.39 -8.52 1.73
C TYR A 332 3.48 -8.57 3.27
N GLY A 333 2.36 -8.77 3.96
CA GLY A 333 2.29 -8.94 5.42
C GLY A 333 2.72 -7.71 6.22
N GLU A 334 3.12 -7.95 7.46
CA GLU A 334 3.52 -6.92 8.43
C GLU A 334 4.81 -6.19 8.04
N ASN A 335 5.66 -6.78 7.19
CA ASN A 335 6.95 -6.21 6.77
C ASN A 335 6.84 -5.24 5.58
N GLY A 336 5.78 -5.33 4.78
CA GLY A 336 5.66 -4.55 3.54
C GLY A 336 6.68 -4.99 2.47
N ALA A 337 6.95 -4.11 1.49
CA ALA A 337 7.89 -4.37 0.40
C ALA A 337 8.60 -3.11 -0.11
N GLY A 338 9.86 -2.96 0.31
CA GLY A 338 10.70 -1.80 -0.03
C GLY A 338 10.13 -0.47 0.47
N ASP A 339 10.62 0.64 -0.08
CA ASP A 339 10.26 1.98 0.38
C ASP A 339 8.84 2.44 -0.06
N LYS A 340 8.13 1.61 -0.84
CA LYS A 340 6.86 1.97 -1.48
C LYS A 340 5.62 1.34 -0.86
N ILE A 341 5.75 0.16 -0.25
CA ILE A 341 4.63 -0.59 0.31
C ILE A 341 4.91 -0.75 1.81
N PRO A 342 4.26 0.02 2.69
CA PRO A 342 4.51 -0.05 4.12
C PRO A 342 4.00 -1.37 4.73
N GLY A 343 4.44 -1.63 5.96
CA GLY A 343 3.97 -2.77 6.75
C GLY A 343 2.45 -2.78 6.93
N SER A 344 1.85 -3.97 6.89
CA SER A 344 0.40 -4.18 7.05
C SER A 344 -0.46 -3.34 6.10
N ALA A 345 0.00 -3.13 4.86
CA ALA A 345 -0.71 -2.32 3.86
C ALA A 345 -1.77 -3.09 3.06
N VAL A 346 -2.95 -2.48 2.89
CA VAL A 346 -3.96 -2.95 1.94
C VAL A 346 -3.57 -2.48 0.54
N LEU A 347 -3.57 -3.41 -0.42
CA LEU A 347 -3.27 -3.10 -1.81
C LEU A 347 -4.55 -3.13 -2.64
N ILE A 348 -4.71 -2.13 -3.51
CA ILE A 348 -5.80 -2.03 -4.48
C ILE A 348 -5.18 -2.14 -5.88
N PHE A 349 -5.56 -3.16 -6.63
CA PHE A 349 -5.13 -3.36 -8.01
C PHE A 349 -6.30 -3.19 -8.98
N ASP A 350 -6.23 -2.15 -9.82
CA ASP A 350 -7.13 -2.00 -10.96
C ASP A 350 -6.54 -2.75 -12.16
N VAL A 351 -7.13 -3.92 -12.45
CA VAL A 351 -6.66 -4.90 -13.45
C VAL A 351 -7.46 -4.77 -14.75
N HIS A 352 -6.78 -4.95 -15.88
CA HIS A 352 -7.34 -5.09 -17.21
C HIS A 352 -6.71 -6.30 -17.91
N VAL A 353 -7.48 -7.37 -18.10
CA VAL A 353 -7.04 -8.66 -18.66
C VAL A 353 -7.03 -8.58 -20.19
N ILE A 354 -5.89 -8.89 -20.82
CA ILE A 354 -5.75 -8.86 -22.28
C ILE A 354 -6.14 -10.22 -22.86
N ASP A 355 -5.40 -11.27 -22.50
CA ASP A 355 -5.72 -12.66 -22.84
C ASP A 355 -5.21 -13.64 -21.77
N PHE A 356 -5.67 -14.88 -21.87
CA PHE A 356 -5.11 -16.01 -21.14
C PHE A 356 -5.28 -17.31 -21.94
N HIS A 357 -4.44 -18.31 -21.65
CA HIS A 357 -4.48 -19.63 -22.27
C HIS A 357 -3.81 -20.67 -21.36
N ASN A 358 -4.07 -21.95 -21.58
CA ASN A 358 -3.34 -23.04 -20.94
C ASN A 358 -2.23 -23.57 -21.87
N PRO A 359 -1.07 -24.00 -21.34
CA PRO A 359 -0.09 -24.80 -22.10
C PRO A 359 -0.62 -26.14 -22.62
N ALA A 360 -1.79 -26.59 -22.15
CA ALA A 360 -2.49 -27.79 -22.65
C ALA A 360 -3.64 -27.48 -23.64
N ASP A 361 -3.89 -26.22 -23.99
CA ASP A 361 -4.99 -25.85 -24.88
C ASP A 361 -4.77 -26.36 -26.33
N PRO A 362 -5.80 -26.93 -26.99
CA PRO A 362 -5.77 -27.17 -28.43
C PRO A 362 -5.91 -25.85 -29.21
N VAL A 363 -5.82 -25.93 -30.55
CA VAL A 363 -6.35 -24.86 -31.42
C VAL A 363 -7.88 -24.92 -31.36
N GLU A 364 -8.55 -23.83 -30.96
CA GLU A 364 -10.00 -23.74 -31.13
C GLU A 364 -10.32 -23.41 -32.60
N MET A 365 -11.30 -24.10 -33.19
CA MET A 365 -11.58 -24.02 -34.63
C MET A 365 -13.09 -23.89 -34.88
N GLU A 366 -13.50 -22.82 -35.55
CA GLU A 366 -14.90 -22.51 -35.87
C GLU A 366 -15.06 -22.38 -37.39
N THR A 367 -15.71 -23.34 -38.05
CA THR A 367 -15.98 -23.29 -39.50
C THR A 367 -17.12 -22.31 -39.80
N VAL A 368 -16.77 -21.15 -40.35
CA VAL A 368 -17.70 -20.05 -40.68
C VAL A 368 -18.47 -20.35 -41.96
N TYR A 369 -17.84 -21.01 -42.92
CA TYR A 369 -18.47 -21.39 -44.19
C TYR A 369 -17.78 -22.64 -44.76
N ARG A 370 -18.58 -23.56 -45.32
CA ARG A 370 -18.12 -24.80 -45.96
C ARG A 370 -18.91 -25.03 -47.25
N PRO A 371 -18.25 -25.18 -48.42
CA PRO A 371 -18.95 -25.37 -49.69
C PRO A 371 -19.73 -26.68 -49.79
N GLU A 372 -20.82 -26.65 -50.55
CA GLU A 372 -21.50 -27.86 -51.02
C GLU A 372 -20.57 -28.64 -51.96
N GLY A 373 -20.48 -29.97 -51.79
CA GLY A 373 -19.55 -30.83 -52.54
C GLY A 373 -18.14 -30.96 -51.94
N CYS A 374 -17.93 -30.53 -50.69
CA CYS A 374 -16.70 -30.71 -49.91
C CYS A 374 -16.38 -32.19 -49.62
N ASN A 375 -15.88 -32.90 -50.65
CA ASN A 375 -15.57 -34.33 -50.63
C ASN A 375 -14.08 -34.66 -50.52
N ILE A 376 -13.21 -33.68 -50.79
CA ILE A 376 -11.74 -33.82 -50.75
C ILE A 376 -11.22 -32.79 -49.77
N THR A 377 -10.56 -33.24 -48.71
CA THR A 377 -9.97 -32.40 -47.67
C THR A 377 -8.45 -32.47 -47.66
N THR A 378 -7.82 -31.39 -47.20
CA THR A 378 -6.37 -31.24 -47.06
C THR A 378 -5.77 -32.23 -46.06
N ARG A 379 -4.70 -32.91 -46.49
CA ARG A 379 -3.92 -33.86 -45.71
C ARG A 379 -2.48 -33.39 -45.52
N ASN A 380 -1.76 -34.05 -44.63
CA ASN A 380 -0.33 -33.81 -44.43
C ASN A 380 0.44 -34.08 -45.75
N ARG A 381 1.37 -33.17 -46.09
CA ARG A 381 2.12 -33.07 -47.35
C ARG A 381 1.38 -32.50 -48.56
N ASP A 382 0.08 -32.19 -48.47
CA ASP A 382 -0.60 -31.46 -49.55
C ASP A 382 -0.07 -30.04 -49.68
N PHE A 383 -0.01 -29.53 -50.91
CA PHE A 383 0.36 -28.15 -51.20
C PHE A 383 -0.90 -27.29 -51.31
N VAL A 384 -0.98 -26.24 -50.50
CA VAL A 384 -2.19 -25.42 -50.32
C VAL A 384 -1.90 -23.95 -50.56
N ARG A 385 -2.87 -23.26 -51.20
CA ARG A 385 -2.91 -21.81 -51.34
C ARG A 385 -4.07 -21.28 -50.52
N TYR A 386 -3.81 -20.36 -49.60
CA TYR A 386 -4.83 -19.85 -48.67
C TYR A 386 -4.68 -18.34 -48.47
N HIS A 387 -5.81 -17.69 -48.19
CA HIS A 387 -5.81 -16.34 -47.62
C HIS A 387 -5.95 -16.44 -46.10
N TYR A 388 -5.34 -15.49 -45.39
CA TYR A 388 -5.51 -15.29 -43.97
C TYR A 388 -5.57 -13.80 -43.58
N ASN A 389 -6.17 -13.54 -42.43
CA ASN A 389 -6.16 -12.28 -41.71
C ASN A 389 -5.90 -12.58 -40.21
N CYS A 390 -4.78 -12.10 -39.67
CA CYS A 390 -4.29 -12.41 -38.33
C CYS A 390 -4.46 -11.20 -37.39
N SER A 391 -4.96 -11.47 -36.19
CA SER A 391 -5.32 -10.47 -35.18
C SER A 391 -5.03 -10.99 -33.76
N LEU A 392 -4.86 -10.08 -32.81
CA LEU A 392 -5.01 -10.39 -31.38
C LEU A 392 -6.50 -10.53 -31.03
N LEU A 393 -6.79 -11.12 -29.86
CA LEU A 393 -8.16 -11.30 -29.37
C LEU A 393 -8.92 -9.98 -29.09
N ASP A 394 -8.20 -8.88 -28.88
CA ASP A 394 -8.78 -7.52 -28.78
C ASP A 394 -9.16 -6.90 -30.14
N GLY A 395 -8.91 -7.60 -31.25
CA GLY A 395 -9.16 -7.13 -32.62
C GLY A 395 -8.00 -6.36 -33.26
N THR A 396 -6.89 -6.14 -32.57
CA THR A 396 -5.67 -5.53 -33.13
C THR A 396 -5.16 -6.37 -34.29
N LYS A 397 -5.20 -5.81 -35.50
CA LYS A 397 -4.70 -6.47 -36.72
C LYS A 397 -3.18 -6.55 -36.69
N LEU A 398 -2.64 -7.72 -37.07
CA LEU A 398 -1.21 -7.99 -37.11
C LEU A 398 -0.71 -8.10 -38.56
N PHE A 399 -1.29 -9.02 -39.34
CA PHE A 399 -0.88 -9.32 -40.72
C PHE A 399 -2.05 -9.86 -41.54
N SER A 400 -2.18 -9.48 -42.80
CA SER A 400 -3.04 -10.20 -43.75
C SER A 400 -2.26 -10.63 -44.99
N SER A 401 -2.60 -11.82 -45.49
CA SER A 401 -2.19 -12.27 -46.83
C SER A 401 -2.56 -11.26 -47.95
N HIS A 402 -3.65 -10.50 -47.78
CA HIS A 402 -4.10 -9.51 -48.77
C HIS A 402 -3.13 -8.34 -48.91
N ASP A 403 -2.33 -8.04 -47.87
CA ASP A 403 -1.31 -6.98 -47.87
C ASP A 403 -0.18 -7.27 -48.89
N TYR A 404 -0.05 -8.53 -49.33
CA TYR A 404 0.97 -9.00 -50.28
C TYR A 404 0.42 -9.21 -51.70
N GLY A 405 -0.89 -9.05 -51.92
CA GLY A 405 -1.54 -9.15 -53.24
C GLY A 405 -1.68 -10.56 -53.82
N SER A 406 -1.26 -11.61 -53.12
CA SER A 406 -1.42 -13.02 -53.52
C SER A 406 -1.89 -13.90 -52.35
N PRO A 407 -2.53 -15.05 -52.60
CA PRO A 407 -2.66 -16.08 -51.58
C PRO A 407 -1.28 -16.57 -51.13
N GLN A 408 -1.22 -17.14 -49.94
CA GLN A 408 -0.01 -17.67 -49.33
C GLN A 408 0.10 -19.17 -49.60
N GLU A 409 1.29 -19.63 -49.96
CA GLU A 409 1.54 -20.99 -50.42
C GLU A 409 2.33 -21.81 -49.39
N VAL A 410 1.86 -23.00 -49.03
CA VAL A 410 2.56 -23.88 -48.08
C VAL A 410 2.31 -25.36 -48.36
N THR A 411 3.31 -26.20 -48.09
CA THR A 411 3.14 -27.66 -48.01
C THR A 411 2.84 -28.03 -46.55
N LEU A 412 1.67 -28.60 -46.28
CA LEU A 412 1.25 -28.93 -44.91
C LEU A 412 2.20 -29.96 -44.26
N GLY A 413 2.43 -29.82 -42.96
CA GLY A 413 3.35 -30.67 -42.19
C GLY A 413 4.84 -30.48 -42.46
N THR A 414 5.25 -29.45 -43.21
CA THR A 414 6.68 -29.15 -43.48
C THR A 414 7.31 -28.11 -42.53
N ASN A 415 6.64 -27.77 -41.43
CA ASN A 415 7.06 -26.78 -40.42
C ASN A 415 7.36 -25.36 -40.98
N LYS A 416 6.87 -25.04 -42.19
CA LYS A 416 7.01 -23.72 -42.82
C LYS A 416 6.08 -22.64 -42.28
N VAL A 417 5.05 -23.03 -41.51
CA VAL A 417 4.11 -22.15 -40.80
C VAL A 417 3.97 -22.61 -39.36
N ILE A 418 3.45 -21.74 -38.48
CA ILE A 418 3.20 -22.08 -37.08
C ILE A 418 2.26 -23.30 -36.96
N GLU A 419 2.52 -24.16 -35.98
CA GLU A 419 1.85 -25.46 -35.84
C GLU A 419 0.33 -25.33 -35.67
N GLY A 420 -0.16 -24.29 -35.01
CA GLY A 420 -1.59 -24.05 -34.86
C GLY A 420 -2.29 -23.69 -36.18
N LEU A 421 -1.60 -22.99 -37.08
CA LEU A 421 -2.10 -22.70 -38.43
C LEU A 421 -2.00 -23.93 -39.34
N ASN A 422 -0.92 -24.71 -39.22
CA ASN A 422 -0.78 -26.02 -39.87
C ASN A 422 -1.95 -26.96 -39.51
N ARG A 423 -2.30 -27.04 -38.21
CA ARG A 423 -3.48 -27.81 -37.73
C ARG A 423 -4.80 -27.25 -38.26
N GLY A 424 -4.98 -25.93 -38.22
CA GLY A 424 -6.22 -25.30 -38.68
C GLY A 424 -6.51 -25.45 -40.18
N LEU A 425 -5.45 -25.55 -40.99
CA LEU A 425 -5.48 -25.78 -42.44
C LEU A 425 -5.62 -27.26 -42.85
N LEU A 426 -5.50 -28.21 -41.92
CA LEU A 426 -5.80 -29.63 -42.17
C LEU A 426 -7.32 -29.87 -42.16
N ASP A 427 -7.75 -30.91 -42.88
CA ASP A 427 -9.15 -31.30 -43.03
C ASP A 427 -10.08 -30.18 -43.59
N MET A 428 -9.52 -29.19 -44.30
CA MET A 428 -10.26 -28.12 -45.01
C MET A 428 -10.54 -28.52 -46.46
N CYS A 429 -11.67 -28.08 -47.01
CA CYS A 429 -11.92 -28.08 -48.45
C CYS A 429 -11.56 -26.75 -49.11
N ALA A 430 -11.23 -26.76 -50.40
CA ALA A 430 -11.13 -25.52 -51.18
C ALA A 430 -12.48 -24.76 -51.15
N GLY A 431 -12.43 -23.46 -50.87
CA GLY A 431 -13.57 -22.58 -50.57
C GLY A 431 -14.04 -22.60 -49.10
N GLU A 432 -13.47 -23.43 -48.22
CA GLU A 432 -13.82 -23.44 -46.78
C GLU A 432 -13.18 -22.26 -46.04
N ARG A 433 -13.93 -21.68 -45.09
CA ARG A 433 -13.49 -20.54 -44.25
C ARG A 433 -13.62 -20.89 -42.77
N ARG A 434 -12.54 -20.67 -42.01
CA ARG A 434 -12.48 -20.95 -40.56
C ARG A 434 -11.98 -19.74 -39.77
N VAL A 435 -12.44 -19.62 -38.52
CA VAL A 435 -11.73 -18.87 -37.48
C VAL A 435 -10.93 -19.86 -36.66
N LEU A 436 -9.66 -19.56 -36.41
CA LEU A 436 -8.72 -20.34 -35.61
C LEU A 436 -8.25 -19.49 -34.42
N ILE A 437 -8.35 -20.02 -33.21
CA ILE A 437 -7.71 -19.44 -32.02
C ILE A 437 -6.48 -20.31 -31.69
N VAL A 438 -5.31 -19.74 -31.94
CA VAL A 438 -4.02 -20.43 -31.78
C VAL A 438 -3.35 -19.99 -30.47
N PRO A 439 -3.20 -20.88 -29.48
CA PRO A 439 -2.47 -20.57 -28.25
C PRO A 439 -0.97 -20.43 -28.56
N PRO A 440 -0.19 -19.67 -27.76
CA PRO A 440 1.16 -19.24 -28.14
C PRO A 440 2.13 -20.41 -28.28
N HIS A 441 1.95 -21.49 -27.52
CA HIS A 441 2.78 -22.70 -27.59
C HIS A 441 2.60 -23.48 -28.92
N LEU A 442 1.55 -23.18 -29.71
CA LEU A 442 1.38 -23.61 -31.10
C LEU A 442 1.59 -22.46 -32.11
N GLY A 443 1.95 -21.27 -31.62
CA GLY A 443 2.17 -20.03 -32.38
C GLY A 443 3.64 -19.60 -32.35
N HIS A 444 3.91 -18.43 -31.76
CA HIS A 444 5.26 -17.83 -31.66
C HIS A 444 5.89 -17.94 -30.26
N GLY A 445 5.29 -18.70 -29.34
CA GLY A 445 5.80 -18.96 -27.99
C GLY A 445 5.91 -17.72 -27.09
N GLU A 446 6.70 -17.86 -26.02
CA GLU A 446 6.93 -16.78 -25.05
C GLU A 446 7.76 -15.63 -25.63
N SER A 447 8.64 -15.90 -26.60
CA SER A 447 9.46 -14.90 -27.29
C SER A 447 8.67 -14.00 -28.25
N GLY A 448 7.53 -14.47 -28.77
CA GLY A 448 6.78 -13.78 -29.81
C GLY A 448 7.54 -13.72 -31.14
N ALA A 449 7.21 -12.71 -31.96
CA ALA A 449 7.85 -12.46 -33.24
C ALA A 449 7.88 -10.97 -33.57
N ARG A 450 8.51 -10.57 -34.68
CA ARG A 450 8.47 -9.17 -35.14
C ARG A 450 7.02 -8.75 -35.39
N GLY A 451 6.50 -7.87 -34.54
CA GLY A 451 5.09 -7.42 -34.58
C GLY A 451 4.09 -8.29 -33.81
N VAL A 452 4.51 -9.44 -33.26
CA VAL A 452 3.66 -10.31 -32.43
C VAL A 452 4.19 -10.31 -30.99
N PRO A 453 3.41 -9.85 -29.99
CA PRO A 453 3.85 -9.88 -28.60
C PRO A 453 4.14 -11.30 -28.08
N GLY A 454 5.08 -11.41 -27.15
CA GLY A 454 5.35 -12.66 -26.43
C GLY A 454 4.12 -13.20 -25.71
N SER A 455 3.93 -14.53 -25.80
CA SER A 455 2.79 -15.26 -25.23
C SER A 455 1.39 -14.76 -25.68
N ALA A 456 1.28 -14.12 -26.84
CA ALA A 456 0.00 -13.65 -27.37
C ALA A 456 -0.84 -14.77 -28.02
N VAL A 457 -2.13 -14.84 -27.66
CA VAL A 457 -3.09 -15.73 -28.33
C VAL A 457 -3.49 -15.10 -29.67
N LEU A 458 -3.43 -15.88 -30.75
CA LEU A 458 -3.64 -15.38 -32.10
C LEU A 458 -4.98 -15.83 -32.67
N ARG A 459 -5.75 -14.89 -33.20
CA ARG A 459 -6.98 -15.14 -33.96
C ARG A 459 -6.70 -14.99 -35.46
N PHE A 460 -6.76 -16.11 -36.18
CA PHE A 460 -6.72 -16.13 -37.63
C PHE A 460 -8.12 -16.33 -38.21
N GLU A 461 -8.49 -15.50 -39.18
CA GLU A 461 -9.52 -15.84 -40.16
C GLU A 461 -8.80 -16.42 -41.37
N VAL A 462 -9.13 -17.65 -41.79
CA VAL A 462 -8.50 -18.33 -42.94
C VAL A 462 -9.53 -18.72 -43.98
N GLU A 463 -9.11 -18.71 -45.24
CA GLU A 463 -9.86 -19.14 -46.40
C GLU A 463 -8.96 -19.98 -47.32
N LEU A 464 -9.27 -21.27 -47.48
CA LEU A 464 -8.50 -22.16 -48.35
C LEU A 464 -8.95 -21.94 -49.81
N ILE A 465 -8.04 -21.53 -50.69
CA ILE A 465 -8.35 -21.16 -52.08
C ILE A 465 -8.17 -22.35 -53.03
N SER A 466 -7.06 -23.07 -52.92
CA SER A 466 -6.78 -24.27 -53.72
C SER A 466 -5.90 -25.25 -52.97
N MET A 467 -6.01 -26.53 -53.29
CA MET A 467 -5.13 -27.60 -52.79
C MET A 467 -4.70 -28.52 -53.94
N GLU A 468 -3.48 -29.03 -53.84
CA GLU A 468 -2.87 -30.01 -54.75
C GLU A 468 -2.36 -31.18 -53.88
N GLU A 469 -2.64 -32.44 -54.27
CA GLU A 469 -2.27 -33.60 -53.46
C GLU A 469 -0.76 -33.87 -53.52
N GLY A 470 -0.12 -33.89 -52.34
CA GLY A 470 1.33 -33.99 -52.23
C GLY A 470 2.10 -32.71 -52.64
N VAL A 471 3.38 -32.89 -52.96
CA VAL A 471 4.27 -31.81 -53.44
C VAL A 471 4.20 -31.75 -54.97
N PRO A 472 3.98 -30.57 -55.59
CA PRO A 472 3.91 -30.44 -57.04
C PRO A 472 5.17 -30.96 -57.75
N GLU A 473 4.99 -31.62 -58.90
CA GLU A 473 6.08 -32.14 -59.72
C GLU A 473 6.99 -31.00 -60.20
N GLY A 474 8.16 -30.85 -59.57
CA GLY A 474 9.16 -29.85 -59.93
C GLY A 474 10.18 -29.52 -58.83
N TYR A 475 9.80 -29.59 -57.56
CA TYR A 475 10.68 -29.22 -56.44
C TYR A 475 11.43 -30.42 -55.83
N LEU A 476 12.38 -30.98 -56.59
CA LEU A 476 13.26 -32.05 -56.10
C LEU A 476 14.68 -31.95 -56.67
N PHE A 477 15.58 -31.30 -55.93
CA PHE A 477 17.03 -31.41 -56.15
C PHE A 477 17.62 -32.48 -55.21
N ILE A 478 17.37 -33.76 -55.51
CA ILE A 478 18.15 -34.87 -54.94
C ILE A 478 19.38 -35.08 -55.82
N TRP A 479 20.56 -34.85 -55.25
CA TRP A 479 21.81 -35.35 -55.81
C TRP A 479 21.91 -36.84 -55.50
N HIS A 480 22.02 -37.68 -56.53
CA HIS A 480 22.15 -39.15 -56.40
C HIS A 480 23.59 -39.61 -56.10
N GLY A 481 24.40 -38.73 -55.51
CA GLY A 481 25.80 -38.90 -55.15
C GLY A 481 26.32 -37.64 -54.43
N ASP A 482 27.56 -37.66 -53.98
CA ASP A 482 28.14 -36.52 -53.25
C ASP A 482 28.17 -35.25 -54.13
N PRO A 483 27.77 -34.07 -53.59
CA PRO A 483 27.86 -32.82 -54.31
C PRO A 483 29.34 -32.44 -54.54
N PRO A 484 29.73 -31.97 -55.74
CA PRO A 484 31.11 -31.62 -56.02
C PRO A 484 31.57 -30.42 -55.18
N GLU A 485 32.75 -30.54 -54.55
CA GLU A 485 33.26 -29.58 -53.56
C GLU A 485 33.25 -28.12 -54.07
N ASN A 486 33.55 -27.90 -55.35
CA ASN A 486 33.44 -26.61 -56.04
C ASN A 486 32.47 -26.71 -57.23
N LEU A 487 31.17 -26.78 -56.96
CA LEU A 487 30.11 -26.77 -57.98
C LEU A 487 30.25 -25.61 -59.00
N TYR A 488 30.69 -24.43 -58.55
CA TYR A 488 30.86 -23.25 -59.40
C TYR A 488 31.93 -23.46 -60.51
N GLU A 489 33.05 -24.11 -60.18
CA GLU A 489 34.15 -24.38 -61.13
C GLU A 489 33.83 -25.50 -62.13
N GLN A 490 32.72 -26.22 -61.94
CA GLN A 490 32.22 -27.25 -62.86
C GLN A 490 31.07 -26.74 -63.74
N MET A 491 30.40 -25.65 -63.33
CA MET A 491 29.35 -24.99 -64.10
C MET A 491 29.87 -23.82 -64.95
N ASP A 492 30.97 -23.19 -64.56
CA ASP A 492 31.77 -22.27 -65.37
C ASP A 492 32.62 -23.08 -66.36
N LEU A 493 32.04 -23.40 -67.53
CA LEU A 493 32.66 -24.26 -68.54
C LEU A 493 33.77 -23.53 -69.30
N ASN A 494 33.67 -22.20 -69.41
CA ASN A 494 34.66 -21.36 -70.10
C ASN A 494 35.83 -20.89 -69.19
N LYS A 495 35.60 -20.85 -67.87
CA LYS A 495 36.52 -20.41 -66.80
C LYS A 495 36.80 -18.90 -66.72
N ASP A 496 35.82 -18.04 -67.04
CA ASP A 496 35.93 -16.58 -66.92
C ASP A 496 35.59 -16.01 -65.52
N GLY A 497 35.01 -16.84 -64.65
CA GLY A 497 34.58 -16.49 -63.29
C GLY A 497 33.09 -16.12 -63.19
N GLN A 498 32.28 -16.43 -64.20
CA GLN A 498 30.83 -16.18 -64.25
C GLN A 498 30.12 -17.38 -64.90
N ILE A 499 28.90 -17.68 -64.44
CA ILE A 499 28.04 -18.71 -65.06
C ILE A 499 26.90 -17.99 -65.81
N PRO A 500 27.05 -17.70 -67.11
CA PRO A 500 25.98 -17.09 -67.89
C PRO A 500 24.85 -18.11 -68.20
N ALA A 501 23.65 -17.60 -68.49
CA ALA A 501 22.43 -18.43 -68.64
C ALA A 501 22.43 -19.35 -69.89
N ASP A 502 23.47 -19.26 -70.71
CA ASP A 502 23.75 -20.08 -71.88
C ASP A 502 24.74 -21.22 -71.63
N GLU A 503 25.48 -21.22 -70.52
CA GLU A 503 26.30 -22.36 -70.06
C GLU A 503 25.54 -23.30 -69.12
N VAL A 504 24.48 -22.81 -68.46
CA VAL A 504 23.51 -23.69 -67.78
C VAL A 504 22.81 -24.58 -68.81
N PRO A 505 22.82 -25.92 -68.68
CA PRO A 505 22.23 -26.82 -69.66
C PRO A 505 20.73 -26.54 -69.89
N LYS A 506 20.37 -26.09 -71.10
CA LYS A 506 18.99 -25.72 -71.41
C LYS A 506 18.07 -26.96 -71.39
N PRO A 507 16.92 -26.91 -70.69
CA PRO A 507 15.98 -28.01 -70.66
C PRO A 507 15.37 -28.25 -72.05
N ARG A 508 14.97 -29.50 -72.33
CA ARG A 508 14.25 -29.85 -73.55
C ARG A 508 12.77 -29.42 -73.49
N GLY A 509 12.53 -28.11 -73.45
CA GLY A 509 11.20 -27.49 -73.63
C GLY A 509 11.00 -26.16 -72.91
N GLY A 510 10.72 -25.08 -73.68
CA GLY A 510 10.08 -23.82 -73.23
C GLY A 510 10.86 -22.91 -72.25
N LEU A 511 11.13 -21.64 -72.60
CA LEU A 511 11.99 -20.75 -71.80
C LEU A 511 11.68 -19.24 -71.90
N VAL A 512 11.69 -18.55 -70.74
CA VAL A 512 11.85 -17.08 -70.47
C VAL A 512 12.30 -16.95 -68.98
N GLY A 513 13.13 -16.02 -68.47
CA GLY A 513 14.00 -14.98 -69.05
C GLY A 513 13.74 -13.56 -68.47
N CYS A 514 14.70 -12.75 -67.97
CA CYS A 514 16.11 -12.93 -67.56
C CYS A 514 16.55 -11.67 -66.74
N GLY A 515 17.39 -11.78 -65.70
CA GLY A 515 17.73 -10.66 -64.80
C GLY A 515 19.18 -10.62 -64.28
N ARG A 516 20.11 -10.06 -65.06
CA ARG A 516 21.58 -10.00 -64.81
C ARG A 516 22.03 -9.33 -63.51
N MET A 517 23.16 -9.83 -62.97
CA MET A 517 24.19 -9.03 -62.26
C MET A 517 25.51 -9.00 -63.06
N ARG A 518 26.51 -8.23 -62.59
CA ARG A 518 27.90 -8.19 -63.13
C ARG A 518 28.90 -8.17 -61.96
N GLY A 519 30.12 -8.67 -62.17
CA GLY A 519 31.21 -8.60 -61.20
C GLY A 519 32.57 -8.20 -61.82
N ALA A 520 33.53 -7.88 -60.95
CA ALA A 520 34.96 -7.72 -61.26
C ALA A 520 35.79 -7.62 -59.96
N ARG A 521 37.10 -7.93 -59.92
CA ARG A 521 37.84 -9.11 -60.43
C ARG A 521 39.27 -9.06 -59.84
N GLY A 522 39.85 -10.22 -59.51
CA GLY A 522 41.28 -10.40 -59.18
C GLY A 522 41.64 -10.40 -57.68
N ALA A 523 42.67 -11.12 -57.21
CA ALA A 523 43.48 -12.16 -57.86
C ALA A 523 44.21 -13.03 -56.80
N HIS A 524 44.46 -14.30 -57.12
CA HIS A 524 45.29 -15.26 -56.35
C HIS A 524 46.82 -14.97 -56.51
N PRO A 525 47.77 -15.61 -55.77
CA PRO A 525 47.73 -16.99 -55.23
C PRO A 525 48.35 -17.24 -53.82
N TRP A 526 48.46 -18.55 -53.50
CA TRP A 526 48.78 -19.20 -52.22
C TRP A 526 50.28 -19.31 -51.86
N GLY A 527 50.61 -19.58 -50.58
CA GLY A 527 51.99 -19.96 -50.20
C GLY A 527 52.33 -20.27 -48.72
N GLN A 528 52.05 -21.51 -48.27
CA GLN A 528 52.82 -22.35 -47.30
C GLN A 528 53.14 -21.89 -45.83
N HIS A 529 52.95 -22.85 -44.92
CA HIS A 529 53.50 -22.97 -43.54
C HIS A 529 54.71 -23.94 -43.53
N PRO A 530 55.39 -24.26 -42.38
CA PRO A 530 55.58 -23.55 -41.08
C PRO A 530 57.08 -23.51 -40.64
N LYS A 531 57.41 -23.02 -39.41
CA LYS A 531 58.16 -23.78 -38.35
C LYS A 531 58.68 -22.98 -37.11
N ASP A 532 58.98 -23.76 -36.06
CA ASP A 532 59.95 -23.60 -34.95
C ASP A 532 59.84 -22.48 -33.87
N ALA A 533 59.12 -22.82 -32.79
CA ALA A 533 59.56 -22.94 -31.37
C ALA A 533 60.41 -21.88 -30.59
N ALA A 534 60.01 -21.73 -29.30
CA ALA A 534 60.80 -21.48 -28.07
C ALA A 534 60.88 -20.06 -27.43
N ASP A 535 60.52 -20.05 -26.13
CA ASP A 535 60.63 -19.05 -25.03
C ASP A 535 62.15 -18.76 -24.67
N PRO A 536 62.57 -17.79 -23.79
CA PRO A 536 61.79 -17.16 -22.72
C PRO A 536 62.07 -15.71 -22.20
N LYS A 537 61.06 -15.18 -21.49
CA LYS A 537 61.10 -14.41 -20.21
C LYS A 537 61.62 -12.95 -20.05
N HIS A 538 60.77 -12.20 -19.34
CA HIS A 538 60.99 -11.29 -18.19
C HIS A 538 61.07 -9.75 -18.34
N LEU A 539 60.52 -9.11 -17.28
CA LEU A 539 60.52 -7.69 -16.89
C LEU A 539 59.70 -6.72 -17.78
N GLY A 540 58.90 -5.80 -17.23
CA GLY A 540 58.56 -5.58 -15.82
C GLY A 540 57.44 -4.54 -15.66
N ALA A 541 56.73 -4.53 -14.52
CA ALA A 541 55.61 -3.64 -14.29
C ALA A 541 56.01 -2.35 -13.55
N LEU A 542 55.49 -1.20 -13.99
CA LEU A 542 55.19 -0.05 -13.15
C LEU A 542 54.16 0.85 -13.85
N GLY A 543 53.27 1.50 -13.10
CA GLY A 543 52.29 2.44 -13.66
C GLY A 543 52.25 3.76 -12.88
N ARG A 544 51.74 4.83 -13.50
CA ARG A 544 51.28 6.07 -12.86
C ARG A 544 50.30 6.82 -13.77
N LYS A 545 49.48 7.69 -13.17
CA LYS A 545 48.41 8.46 -13.83
C LYS A 545 48.84 9.91 -14.11
N ASN A 546 48.02 10.60 -14.91
CA ASN A 546 47.98 12.05 -15.19
C ASN A 546 49.15 12.56 -16.06
N ALA A 547 48.99 13.56 -16.92
CA ALA A 547 47.92 14.58 -17.04
C ALA A 547 47.53 14.84 -18.53
N GLN A 548 46.37 15.44 -18.83
CA GLN A 548 46.19 16.84 -19.28
C GLN A 548 47.01 17.30 -20.52
N ALA A 549 46.48 18.06 -21.49
CA ALA A 549 45.10 18.55 -21.70
C ALA A 549 44.96 19.28 -23.08
N TRP A 550 43.72 19.35 -23.59
CA TRP A 550 43.17 20.46 -24.44
C TRP A 550 43.72 20.58 -25.89
N SER A 551 43.02 21.14 -26.90
CA SER A 551 41.66 21.73 -26.94
C SER A 551 41.10 21.94 -28.37
N ILE A 552 39.76 22.07 -28.51
CA ILE A 552 39.00 22.92 -29.48
C ILE A 552 39.12 22.55 -30.99
N ALA A 553 38.14 22.69 -31.91
CA ALA A 553 36.73 23.13 -31.97
C ALA A 553 35.91 22.06 -32.76
N ALA A 554 34.60 21.79 -32.62
CA ALA A 554 33.37 22.62 -32.50
C ALA A 554 32.89 23.28 -33.82
N GLY A 555 31.64 23.02 -34.23
CA GLY A 555 30.91 23.83 -35.23
C GLY A 555 29.94 23.12 -36.20
N ASN A 556 28.64 23.10 -35.86
CA ASN A 556 27.45 23.07 -36.76
C ASN A 556 27.26 21.84 -37.69
N GLY A 557 26.08 21.55 -38.26
CA GLY A 557 24.70 22.05 -38.06
C GLY A 557 23.75 21.09 -38.83
N GLU A 558 22.69 20.58 -38.20
CA GLU A 558 21.31 21.11 -38.24
C GLU A 558 20.48 20.70 -39.49
N GLN A 559 19.16 20.62 -39.32
CA GLN A 559 18.21 19.88 -40.15
C GLN A 559 17.85 20.55 -41.50
N ARG A 560 17.50 19.72 -42.49
CA ARG A 560 16.34 19.92 -43.38
C ARG A 560 15.94 18.63 -44.10
N GLY A 561 14.71 18.58 -44.62
CA GLY A 561 14.15 17.42 -45.34
C GLY A 561 13.11 17.85 -46.38
N TRP A 562 12.24 16.90 -46.77
CA TRP A 562 11.23 16.96 -47.85
C TRP A 562 11.79 16.78 -49.29
N GLY A 563 11.10 15.99 -50.13
CA GLY A 563 11.54 15.67 -51.50
C GLY A 563 10.88 14.41 -52.12
N SER A 564 9.55 14.39 -52.20
CA SER A 564 8.70 13.29 -52.69
C SER A 564 9.01 12.68 -54.07
N GLY A 565 8.78 11.38 -54.22
CA GLY A 565 8.24 10.78 -55.47
C GLY A 565 8.97 9.56 -56.04
N GLY A 566 8.23 8.48 -56.33
CA GLY A 566 8.72 7.31 -57.10
C GLY A 566 8.25 5.95 -56.57
N SER A 567 7.12 5.45 -57.08
CA SER A 567 6.57 4.14 -56.73
C SER A 567 7.09 3.00 -57.63
N LEU A 568 7.38 1.83 -57.06
CA LEU A 568 7.32 0.53 -57.76
C LEU A 568 7.14 -0.62 -56.75
N PHE A 569 6.73 -1.79 -57.24
CA PHE A 569 6.06 -2.87 -56.49
C PHE A 569 6.99 -4.02 -56.03
N SER A 570 6.62 -4.67 -54.90
CA SER A 570 6.54 -6.14 -54.66
C SER A 570 7.80 -7.04 -54.87
N CYS A 571 8.13 -8.07 -54.06
CA CYS A 571 7.59 -8.62 -52.81
C CYS A 571 8.75 -9.32 -52.02
N PRO A 572 8.54 -9.86 -50.80
CA PRO A 572 9.63 -10.34 -49.94
C PRO A 572 9.93 -11.84 -50.09
N CYS A 573 11.18 -12.24 -49.85
CA CYS A 573 11.51 -13.61 -49.36
C CYS A 573 12.95 -13.72 -48.82
N CYS A 574 13.24 -13.17 -47.63
CA CYS A 574 14.41 -13.55 -46.80
C CYS A 574 14.37 -12.87 -45.42
N CYS A 575 14.24 -13.64 -44.34
CA CYS A 575 14.63 -13.23 -42.96
C CYS A 575 14.58 -14.43 -41.98
N LEU A 576 15.08 -15.60 -42.41
CA LEU A 576 15.39 -16.71 -41.51
C LEU A 576 16.90 -16.66 -41.19
N GLU A 577 17.30 -15.72 -40.33
CA GLU A 577 18.67 -15.63 -39.84
C GLU A 577 18.88 -16.53 -38.63
N GLN A 578 19.95 -17.32 -38.68
CA GLN A 578 20.31 -18.27 -37.63
C GLN A 578 21.02 -17.56 -36.47
N SER A 579 20.32 -17.26 -35.39
CA SER A 579 20.97 -16.93 -34.11
C SER A 579 21.23 -18.21 -33.32
N SER A 580 22.50 -18.62 -33.23
CA SER A 580 22.95 -19.75 -32.41
C SER A 580 22.59 -19.57 -30.93
N ILE A 581 22.25 -20.69 -30.26
CA ILE A 581 21.74 -20.73 -28.89
C ILE A 581 22.74 -20.10 -27.90
N PRO A 582 22.39 -19.01 -27.21
CA PRO A 582 23.01 -18.61 -25.96
C PRO A 582 22.25 -19.27 -24.81
N ILE A 583 22.95 -19.95 -23.89
CA ILE A 583 22.32 -20.44 -22.65
C ILE A 583 21.89 -19.21 -21.83
N PRO A 584 20.60 -19.00 -21.53
CA PRO A 584 20.16 -17.83 -20.79
C PRO A 584 20.64 -17.91 -19.34
N SER A 585 21.38 -16.89 -18.91
CA SER A 585 21.73 -16.71 -17.50
C SER A 585 20.47 -16.39 -16.69
N HIS A 586 20.30 -17.05 -15.54
CA HIS A 586 19.12 -16.86 -14.69
C HIS A 586 18.99 -15.39 -14.24
N PRO A 587 17.76 -14.83 -14.18
CA PRO A 587 17.54 -13.62 -13.40
C PRO A 587 17.86 -13.90 -11.93
N ILE A 588 18.52 -12.94 -11.27
CA ILE A 588 18.99 -13.09 -9.88
C ILE A 588 17.79 -13.27 -8.94
N PRO A 589 17.70 -14.35 -8.16
CA PRO A 589 16.68 -14.49 -7.13
C PRO A 589 16.92 -13.49 -6.01
N ILE A 590 15.93 -12.63 -5.72
CA ILE A 590 15.78 -12.06 -4.38
C ILE A 590 15.38 -13.23 -3.46
N PRO A 591 16.04 -13.45 -2.31
CA PRO A 591 15.89 -14.69 -1.56
C PRO A 591 14.50 -14.83 -0.91
N ILE A 592 13.68 -15.71 -1.47
CA ILE A 592 12.46 -16.23 -0.83
C ILE A 592 12.87 -17.43 0.05
N PRO A 593 12.57 -17.45 1.36
CA PRO A 593 12.90 -18.59 2.22
C PRO A 593 11.94 -19.77 2.03
N SER A 594 12.48 -20.92 1.60
CA SER A 594 11.74 -22.19 1.49
C SER A 594 11.51 -22.84 2.87
N PRO A 595 10.43 -23.63 3.06
CA PRO A 595 10.02 -24.11 4.39
C PRO A 595 10.70 -25.42 4.83
N SER A 596 11.04 -25.53 6.12
CA SER A 596 11.49 -26.80 6.72
C SER A 596 11.21 -26.93 8.24
N HIS A 597 10.12 -27.65 8.57
CA HIS A 597 9.85 -28.36 9.84
C HIS A 597 9.75 -27.58 11.19
N PRO A 598 9.02 -28.13 12.19
CA PRO A 598 8.62 -27.38 13.38
C PRO A 598 9.67 -27.42 14.51
N ILE A 599 10.04 -26.23 15.00
CA ILE A 599 10.79 -26.03 16.25
C ILE A 599 10.22 -24.79 16.98
N PRO A 600 10.53 -24.54 18.26
CA PRO A 600 9.51 -24.30 19.28
C PRO A 600 9.03 -22.84 19.35
N ILE A 601 7.89 -22.63 20.03
CA ILE A 601 7.30 -21.31 20.30
C ILE A 601 8.33 -20.40 21.00
N PRO A 602 8.78 -19.30 20.36
CA PRO A 602 9.61 -18.30 21.03
C PRO A 602 8.75 -17.43 21.96
N SER A 603 9.27 -17.06 23.13
CA SER A 603 8.58 -16.17 24.06
C SER A 603 8.41 -14.76 23.48
N LEU A 604 7.16 -14.30 23.38
CA LEU A 604 6.83 -12.93 22.97
C LEU A 604 7.47 -11.91 23.92
N LEU A 605 8.34 -11.05 23.39
CA LEU A 605 8.73 -9.78 23.98
C LEU A 605 8.24 -8.66 23.04
N PRO A 606 7.30 -7.80 23.47
CA PRO A 606 6.80 -6.72 22.62
C PRO A 606 7.81 -5.57 22.50
N PRO A 607 7.70 -4.72 21.46
CA PRO A 607 8.37 -3.42 21.44
C PRO A 607 7.90 -2.56 22.63
N ALA A 608 8.73 -1.62 23.05
CA ALA A 608 8.52 -0.88 24.28
C ALA A 608 7.39 0.16 24.20
N VAL A 609 6.80 0.43 25.38
CA VAL A 609 5.90 1.55 25.75
C VAL A 609 4.39 1.32 25.56
N LEU A 610 3.67 1.52 26.68
CA LEU A 610 2.22 1.81 26.82
C LEU A 610 1.14 0.71 26.85
N HIS A 611 1.45 -0.51 27.30
CA HIS A 611 0.44 -1.41 27.87
C HIS A 611 0.79 -1.88 29.30
N LEU A 612 -0.06 -1.53 30.27
CA LEU A 612 -0.20 -2.17 31.59
C LEU A 612 -1.68 -2.14 32.01
N HIS A 613 -2.27 -3.31 32.25
CA HIS A 613 -3.64 -3.43 32.78
C HIS A 613 -3.70 -3.09 34.28
N PRO A 614 -4.87 -2.66 34.80
CA PRO A 614 -5.09 -2.50 36.23
C PRO A 614 -5.29 -3.85 36.93
N ASP A 615 -4.46 -4.17 37.92
CA ASP A 615 -4.48 -5.41 38.68
C ASP A 615 -5.58 -5.41 39.80
N PRO A 616 -6.51 -6.38 39.84
CA PRO A 616 -7.73 -6.30 40.66
C PRO A 616 -7.55 -6.70 42.13
N SER A 617 -6.77 -5.93 42.90
CA SER A 617 -6.52 -6.15 44.34
C SER A 617 -7.66 -5.70 45.28
N GLY A 618 -8.90 -6.07 44.96
CA GLY A 618 -10.11 -5.73 45.73
C GLY A 618 -10.26 -6.50 47.04
N ARG A 619 -9.67 -6.00 48.15
CA ARG A 619 -9.98 -6.48 49.51
C ARG A 619 -11.48 -6.28 49.80
N ARG A 620 -12.20 -7.38 50.09
CA ARG A 620 -13.52 -7.29 50.72
C ARG A 620 -13.38 -7.21 52.24
N GLU A 621 -13.97 -6.19 52.83
CA GLU A 621 -14.20 -6.13 54.28
C GLU A 621 -15.30 -7.13 54.68
N GLY A 622 -15.20 -7.67 55.89
CA GLY A 622 -16.07 -8.75 56.37
C GLY A 622 -17.12 -8.28 57.38
N ALA A 623 -18.31 -8.88 57.30
CA ALA A 623 -19.39 -8.77 58.29
C ALA A 623 -19.75 -10.19 58.82
N PRO A 624 -20.36 -10.32 60.01
CA PRO A 624 -19.86 -11.29 60.99
C PRO A 624 -20.52 -12.68 61.04
N HIS A 625 -19.90 -13.55 61.85
CA HIS A 625 -20.29 -14.94 62.13
C HIS A 625 -21.75 -15.15 62.55
N ALA A 626 -22.30 -16.27 62.08
CA ALA A 626 -23.31 -17.07 62.79
C ALA A 626 -22.71 -18.41 63.25
N GLN A 627 -23.40 -19.12 64.14
CA GLN A 627 -22.90 -20.28 64.90
C GLN A 627 -23.08 -21.61 64.17
N LEU A 628 -22.20 -22.60 64.43
CA LEU A 628 -22.56 -23.89 65.06
C LEU A 628 -21.34 -24.81 65.32
N ARG A 629 -21.55 -25.85 66.14
CA ARG A 629 -20.62 -26.87 66.70
C ARG A 629 -21.45 -28.16 66.93
N PRO A 630 -20.89 -29.32 67.36
CA PRO A 630 -19.53 -29.87 67.23
C PRO A 630 -19.49 -31.40 66.89
N ARG A 631 -18.29 -31.97 66.70
CA ARG A 631 -17.77 -33.26 67.25
C ARG A 631 -16.33 -33.46 66.72
N GLN A 632 -15.30 -33.68 67.55
CA GLN A 632 -14.87 -34.93 68.22
C GLN A 632 -14.56 -36.07 67.23
N SER A 633 -13.41 -36.77 67.28
CA SER A 633 -12.23 -36.71 68.18
C SER A 633 -11.01 -37.43 67.51
N HIS A 634 -9.81 -37.69 68.08
CA HIS A 634 -9.28 -37.65 69.46
C HIS A 634 -7.72 -37.64 69.49
N ARG A 635 -7.13 -37.43 70.69
CA ARG A 635 -5.77 -37.84 71.21
C ARG A 635 -4.47 -37.60 70.38
N ARG A 636 -3.51 -36.77 70.87
CA ARG A 636 -2.35 -37.05 71.80
C ARG A 636 -1.17 -37.79 71.10
N HIS A 637 0.13 -37.61 71.36
CA HIS A 637 1.02 -36.72 72.20
C HIS A 637 2.51 -37.05 71.82
N VAL A 638 3.59 -36.33 72.16
CA VAL A 638 3.89 -34.90 72.52
C VAL A 638 5.43 -34.72 72.68
N GLN A 639 5.99 -33.52 72.38
CA GLN A 639 7.38 -33.03 72.63
C GLN A 639 8.53 -33.76 71.88
N GLU A 640 9.50 -33.09 71.21
CA GLU A 640 10.50 -32.05 71.61
C GLU A 640 11.64 -32.58 72.53
N PRO A 641 12.89 -32.07 72.43
CA PRO A 641 13.33 -30.76 71.86
C PRO A 641 14.50 -30.83 70.83
N GLY A 642 15.01 -29.65 70.41
CA GLY A 642 16.27 -29.48 69.65
C GLY A 642 17.54 -29.44 70.54
N PRO A 643 18.71 -28.91 70.09
CA PRO A 643 18.93 -27.93 69.00
C PRO A 643 20.07 -28.28 67.98
N GLN A 644 20.39 -27.33 67.09
CA GLN A 644 21.61 -27.26 66.24
C GLN A 644 22.83 -26.72 67.05
N PRO A 645 24.04 -26.44 66.49
CA PRO A 645 24.59 -26.68 65.13
C PRO A 645 26.00 -27.35 65.11
N GLY A 646 26.53 -27.67 63.92
CA GLY A 646 27.93 -28.13 63.74
C GLY A 646 28.42 -28.11 62.28
N ARG A 647 29.66 -27.66 62.07
CA ARG A 647 30.41 -27.66 60.78
C ARG A 647 30.69 -29.12 60.33
N GLU A 648 30.90 -29.43 59.05
CA GLU A 648 32.18 -29.20 58.35
C GLU A 648 32.08 -29.12 56.81
N ASP A 649 33.21 -28.76 56.19
CA ASP A 649 33.40 -28.43 54.77
C ASP A 649 34.56 -29.27 54.23
N HIS A 650 34.38 -29.99 53.12
CA HIS A 650 35.48 -30.36 52.21
C HIS A 650 34.99 -30.79 50.82
N GLY A 651 35.47 -30.11 49.78
CA GLY A 651 35.11 -30.32 48.37
C GLY A 651 35.84 -31.43 47.61
N ARG A 652 35.60 -31.40 46.27
CA ARG A 652 35.98 -32.36 45.20
C ARG A 652 35.09 -33.61 45.12
N GLY A 653 34.64 -34.06 43.94
CA GLY A 653 34.67 -33.40 42.62
C GLY A 653 34.56 -34.36 41.42
N ALA A 654 34.01 -33.86 40.31
CA ALA A 654 34.07 -34.37 38.92
C ALA A 654 33.55 -35.79 38.59
N GLU A 655 32.40 -35.83 37.91
CA GLU A 655 32.00 -36.72 36.78
C GLU A 655 30.64 -36.15 36.26
N ALA A 656 30.33 -35.92 34.97
CA ALA A 656 30.64 -36.59 33.70
C ALA A 656 29.98 -37.99 33.60
N GLU A 657 29.13 -38.32 32.62
CA GLU A 657 28.59 -37.60 31.46
C GLU A 657 27.31 -38.33 30.97
N VAL A 658 26.57 -37.75 30.01
CA VAL A 658 25.46 -38.37 29.22
C VAL A 658 24.13 -38.63 29.95
N GLY A 659 23.02 -38.26 29.31
CA GLY A 659 21.63 -38.44 29.76
C GLY A 659 20.64 -37.70 28.87
#